data_AF-T0PT40-F1
#
_entry.id   AF-T0PT40-F1
#
_cell.length_a   1.000
_cell.length_b   1.000
_cell.length_c   1.000
_cell.angle_alpha   90.00
_cell.angle_beta   90.00
_cell.angle_gamma   90.00
#
_symmetry.space_group_name_H-M   'P 1'
#
loop_
_entity.id
_entity.type
_entity.pdbx_description
1 polymer ?
#
loop_
_entity_poly.entity_id
_entity_poly.type
_entity_poly.pdbx_seq_one_letter_code
_entity_poly.pdbx_strand_id
1 'polypeptide(L)'
;MSSTTKEIPCKDYIVQVGHGLLASVPGQLKTLLPKVGSYMVISDSNVAPLYAKTLLAGFTDRVELYVIPAGEASKCRRMKQTIEDFMLAKRFHRDCCVVALGGGVVGDLAGYVAATYMRGVPFVQIPTSLLACVDSSIGGKTGIDVEAGKNLIGAFHQPKRVFVDLSLLATLPKRELINGMAEIIKAGAIFSEPLFSLLETNVDAILSLQKDIVLDVVAQSIAVKTTVVNLDVSEQGIRAILNFGHSIGHGIEAIMQPELLHGECVAIGMVKEAEIARGMGLCSSATVGRLLRCIKAFGLPVRVPSRSPSHVVLTNMEVDKKNSGALKKLVLLTSIGAVHSNPYTVAVDDARILLVLEPQVMVQPKGPLQGSVHVPGSKSISNRVLLLAALGKGTCRISGLLHSDDTQVMMDVLQYLGCGFAWEDDGNVLVVHGTGGVFPKTMPTHWYLSNAGTAARFLTSVATFCGAEITLTGNHRMQERPIADLVDALNTNGCHIAYDKTSGCPPLRITPTGLPGGPMRMQGKVSSQYVSSVLLSAPYASSPLDLLLEEDAPTSLPYILMTTQLMADFGIRVQQTGANRFLVPRGVYTNPATYHVEVDASSATYPLALAAITGGRVTVPGLGSTSTQGDAAVHTVLQAMGCTTGQDAHSTWVQGPACGTLQAVNVDMMTMTDAFMTVAVVAAAANGKTTITGIANQRVKECNRIEVMVQELAKCGVLCGELPDGIWIQGLGGKAPIFPQTLAKIACHNDHRIAMSFAVLGAVWPNIVITDKECTDKTFPSFWDECASSLAMSLTSPTTSGLQSTTSALPRYVFLIGMRGAGKTSLGKAAAATFGLDWIDTDEYLEKHVFHSTVKEYVAVHGWDAFRAAEVACLEQWMASAPSSSGPTTIISCGGGLVESSAAVAMLQAYPLVVHVERAIADIEAYLATDAARPAYGESVLAVWTRRQPLFTAASQYHFTVSAGDFDFARISADFGRFLAVVLRRFNVASLTRIPDSYFLSLTSPNLHAVTKADLGVLATGVHALELRVDLLASTEHAFVADQVARLRALSPLPIIYTVRSLNQGGAFPDAPADIFDLLRLGLRLGCEVVDMECCWESALQASLLEAKGGSAILASYHAIQSRSTKEKTAELFDLCAWQGQVDIAKVVLKAYDISDAYMIHQVLAECKARWSFDMPTIAVCTTPSGSLSRVLNRTLTPVTHPALPAAAAPGQLSVAEIETLRQTLGMAPGSVA
;
A
#
# COMPACT_ATOMS: atom_id res chain seq x y z
N MET A 1 -38.19 -28.02 21.12
CA MET A 1 -37.19 -29.11 21.22
C MET A 1 -36.32 -29.02 19.99
N SER A 2 -35.23 -28.25 20.06
CA SER A 2 -34.35 -28.00 18.92
C SER A 2 -33.44 -29.21 18.71
N SER A 3 -33.41 -29.79 17.51
CA SER A 3 -32.55 -30.94 17.22
C SER A 3 -31.08 -30.51 17.31
N THR A 4 -30.27 -31.22 18.09
CA THR A 4 -28.82 -30.98 18.27
C THR A 4 -27.98 -31.25 17.02
N THR A 5 -28.63 -31.71 15.95
CA THR A 5 -28.04 -32.10 14.67
C THR A 5 -29.01 -31.73 13.54
N LYS A 6 -28.47 -31.31 12.39
CA LYS A 6 -29.19 -31.03 11.13
C LYS A 6 -28.65 -31.96 10.04
N GLU A 7 -29.54 -32.50 9.20
CA GLU A 7 -29.17 -33.29 8.02
C GLU A 7 -29.53 -32.50 6.76
N ILE A 8 -28.53 -32.25 5.90
CA ILE A 8 -28.67 -31.45 4.69
C ILE A 8 -28.42 -32.36 3.48
N PRO A 9 -29.43 -32.64 2.64
CA PRO A 9 -29.26 -33.48 1.46
C PRO A 9 -28.36 -32.84 0.40
N CYS A 10 -27.38 -33.59 -0.11
CA CYS A 10 -26.53 -33.19 -1.23
C CYS A 10 -26.53 -34.30 -2.29
N LYS A 11 -27.51 -34.27 -3.19
CA LYS A 11 -27.75 -35.25 -4.26
C LYS A 11 -27.73 -36.71 -3.78
N ASP A 12 -26.55 -37.33 -3.77
CA ASP A 12 -26.33 -38.76 -3.52
C ASP A 12 -25.85 -39.08 -2.08
N TYR A 13 -25.66 -38.05 -1.24
CA TYR A 13 -25.25 -38.21 0.17
C TYR A 13 -25.84 -37.13 1.08
N ILE A 14 -25.64 -37.29 2.39
CA ILE A 14 -26.11 -36.36 3.43
C ILE A 14 -24.91 -35.67 4.06
N VAL A 15 -25.02 -34.35 4.28
CA VAL A 15 -24.14 -33.59 5.16
C VAL A 15 -24.82 -33.51 6.53
N GLN A 16 -24.23 -34.17 7.52
CA GLN A 16 -24.72 -34.15 8.90
C GLN A 16 -23.94 -33.10 9.68
N VAL A 17 -24.62 -32.08 10.22
CA VAL A 17 -24.03 -30.95 10.92
C VAL A 17 -24.52 -30.93 12.36
N GLY A 18 -23.62 -30.84 13.32
CA GLY A 18 -23.99 -30.83 14.74
C GLY A 18 -22.79 -30.66 15.65
N HIS A 19 -22.98 -30.89 16.95
CA HIS A 19 -21.93 -30.84 17.96
C HIS A 19 -21.69 -32.23 18.56
N GLY A 20 -20.43 -32.63 18.73
CA GLY A 20 -20.05 -33.89 19.38
C GLY A 20 -20.36 -35.14 18.56
N LEU A 21 -20.30 -35.02 17.22
CA LEU A 21 -20.57 -36.13 16.30
C LEU A 21 -19.42 -37.15 16.24
N LEU A 22 -18.17 -36.72 16.46
CA LEU A 22 -16.95 -37.51 16.17
C LEU A 22 -16.98 -38.93 16.76
N ALA A 23 -17.40 -39.08 18.01
CA ALA A 23 -17.46 -40.39 18.70
C ALA A 23 -18.52 -41.34 18.12
N SER A 24 -19.57 -40.79 17.49
CA SER A 24 -20.66 -41.58 16.90
C SER A 24 -20.37 -42.02 15.46
N VAL A 25 -19.38 -41.40 14.79
CA VAL A 25 -19.08 -41.62 13.37
C VAL A 25 -18.84 -43.11 13.05
N PRO A 26 -18.02 -43.88 13.80
CA PRO A 26 -17.77 -45.28 13.48
C PRO A 26 -19.03 -46.16 13.46
N GLY A 27 -19.92 -45.99 14.46
CA GLY A 27 -21.19 -46.71 14.52
C GLY A 27 -22.10 -46.36 13.35
N GLN A 28 -22.21 -45.07 13.02
CA GLN A 28 -22.97 -44.60 11.86
C GLN A 28 -22.39 -45.13 10.54
N LEU A 29 -21.06 -45.20 10.41
CA LEU A 29 -20.39 -45.76 9.23
C LEU A 29 -20.69 -47.24 9.05
N LYS A 30 -20.75 -48.02 10.15
CA LYS A 30 -21.10 -49.43 10.07
C LYS A 30 -22.53 -49.64 9.57
N THR A 31 -23.47 -48.80 10.02
CA THR A 31 -24.85 -48.80 9.53
C THR A 31 -24.94 -48.36 8.06
N LEU A 32 -24.20 -47.31 7.69
CA LEU A 32 -24.22 -46.77 6.32
C LEU A 32 -23.56 -47.71 5.30
N LEU A 33 -22.50 -48.41 5.70
CA LEU A 33 -21.67 -49.26 4.84
C LEU A 33 -21.50 -50.66 5.46
N PRO A 34 -22.57 -51.48 5.54
CA PRO A 34 -22.54 -52.76 6.26
C PRO A 34 -21.58 -53.80 5.67
N LYS A 35 -21.22 -53.64 4.38
CA LYS A 35 -20.29 -54.52 3.66
C LYS A 35 -18.81 -54.13 3.82
N VAL A 36 -18.51 -52.99 4.46
CA VAL A 36 -17.14 -52.56 4.73
C VAL A 36 -16.63 -53.26 5.99
N GLY A 37 -15.44 -53.86 5.90
CA GLY A 37 -14.79 -54.59 6.98
C GLY A 37 -13.46 -53.97 7.45
N SER A 38 -13.00 -52.91 6.78
CA SER A 38 -11.76 -52.21 7.15
C SER A 38 -11.81 -50.71 6.85
N TYR A 39 -11.15 -49.91 7.69
CA TYR A 39 -11.18 -48.45 7.62
C TYR A 39 -9.77 -47.86 7.60
N MET A 40 -9.49 -46.97 6.65
CA MET A 40 -8.24 -46.22 6.57
C MET A 40 -8.50 -44.77 6.94
N VAL A 41 -8.10 -44.36 8.14
CA VAL A 41 -8.18 -42.97 8.59
C VAL A 41 -6.95 -42.22 8.09
N ILE A 42 -7.15 -41.17 7.30
CA ILE A 42 -6.08 -40.27 6.83
C ILE A 42 -6.27 -38.93 7.54
N SER A 43 -5.22 -38.45 8.19
CA SER A 43 -5.20 -37.17 8.90
C SER A 43 -3.83 -36.51 8.77
N ASP A 44 -3.68 -35.28 9.22
CA ASP A 44 -2.41 -34.56 9.21
C ASP A 44 -1.74 -34.49 10.59
N SER A 45 -0.49 -34.05 10.62
CA SER A 45 0.35 -33.97 11.82
C SER A 45 -0.20 -33.05 12.92
N ASN A 46 -1.09 -32.12 12.59
CA ASN A 46 -1.69 -31.19 13.55
C ASN A 46 -3.03 -31.72 14.10
N VAL A 47 -3.83 -32.33 13.23
CA VAL A 47 -5.20 -32.81 13.54
C VAL A 47 -5.17 -34.18 14.22
N ALA A 48 -4.32 -35.09 13.77
CA ALA A 48 -4.30 -36.47 14.27
C ALA A 48 -4.08 -36.56 15.79
N PRO A 49 -3.13 -35.81 16.40
CA PRO A 49 -2.92 -35.85 17.86
C PRO A 49 -4.14 -35.42 18.68
N LEU A 50 -5.00 -34.57 18.12
CA LEU A 50 -6.17 -34.02 18.80
C LEU A 50 -7.37 -34.97 18.75
N TYR A 51 -7.62 -35.58 17.59
CA TYR A 51 -8.93 -36.18 17.30
C TYR A 51 -8.89 -37.65 16.88
N ALA A 52 -7.77 -38.14 16.35
CA ALA A 52 -7.71 -39.50 15.81
C ALA A 52 -7.98 -40.54 16.92
N LYS A 53 -7.44 -40.35 18.13
CA LYS A 53 -7.67 -41.29 19.24
C LYS A 53 -9.16 -41.48 19.55
N THR A 54 -9.91 -40.39 19.65
CA THR A 54 -11.35 -40.40 19.93
C THR A 54 -12.12 -41.11 18.82
N LEU A 55 -11.78 -40.84 17.56
CA LEU A 55 -12.42 -41.48 16.41
C LEU A 55 -12.10 -42.99 16.33
N LEU A 56 -10.83 -43.36 16.50
CA LEU A 56 -10.35 -44.74 16.41
C LEU A 56 -10.98 -45.63 17.49
N ALA A 57 -11.19 -45.10 18.70
CA ALA A 57 -11.78 -45.84 19.81
C ALA A 57 -13.21 -46.32 19.55
N GLY A 58 -13.94 -45.72 18.61
CA GLY A 58 -15.30 -46.14 18.26
C GLY A 58 -15.40 -47.25 17.22
N PHE A 59 -14.30 -47.61 16.53
CA PHE A 59 -14.32 -48.68 15.53
C PHE A 59 -14.21 -50.06 16.18
N THR A 60 -15.11 -50.98 15.81
CA THR A 60 -15.05 -52.40 16.20
C THR A 60 -14.36 -53.29 15.16
N ASP A 61 -14.37 -52.86 13.90
CA ASP A 61 -13.67 -53.52 12.79
C ASP A 61 -12.22 -53.04 12.68
N ARG A 62 -11.48 -53.61 11.71
CA ARG A 62 -10.08 -53.21 11.44
C ARG A 62 -9.99 -51.73 11.06
N VAL A 63 -9.19 -50.95 11.79
CA VAL A 63 -8.89 -49.56 11.49
C VAL A 63 -7.39 -49.28 11.54
N GLU A 64 -6.88 -48.49 10.59
CA GLU A 64 -5.49 -48.01 10.57
C GLU A 64 -5.49 -46.49 10.40
N LEU A 65 -4.50 -45.82 10.99
CA LEU A 65 -4.28 -44.38 10.86
C LEU A 65 -3.03 -44.12 10.03
N TYR A 66 -3.14 -43.25 9.03
CA TYR A 66 -2.02 -42.69 8.30
C TYR A 66 -1.96 -41.18 8.51
N VAL A 67 -0.81 -40.68 8.98
CA VAL A 67 -0.60 -39.26 9.28
C VAL A 67 0.34 -38.65 8.25
N ILE A 68 -0.16 -37.64 7.51
CA ILE A 68 0.62 -36.85 6.56
C ILE A 68 1.17 -35.58 7.23
N PRO A 69 2.24 -34.95 6.70
CA PRO A 69 2.60 -33.59 7.10
C PRO A 69 1.45 -32.61 6.84
N ALA A 70 1.23 -31.65 7.73
CA ALA A 70 0.22 -30.60 7.51
C ALA A 70 0.64 -29.61 6.40
N GLY A 71 -0.35 -29.04 5.70
CA GLY A 71 -0.15 -27.97 4.70
C GLY A 71 -0.28 -28.44 3.23
N GLU A 72 -0.44 -27.48 2.32
CA GLU A 72 -0.76 -27.70 0.90
C GLU A 72 0.29 -28.58 0.18
N ALA A 73 1.56 -28.53 0.58
CA ALA A 73 2.64 -29.33 -0.02
C ALA A 73 2.40 -30.85 0.05
N SER A 74 1.58 -31.32 1.00
CA SER A 74 1.19 -32.72 1.08
C SER A 74 0.20 -33.13 -0.02
N LYS A 75 -0.44 -32.18 -0.69
CA LYS A 75 -1.37 -32.43 -1.78
C LYS A 75 -0.64 -32.68 -3.09
N CYS A 76 0.23 -33.69 -3.13
CA CYS A 76 1.09 -33.96 -4.29
C CYS A 76 1.07 -35.44 -4.72
N ARG A 77 1.60 -35.73 -5.91
CA ARG A 77 1.68 -37.10 -6.47
C ARG A 77 2.39 -38.07 -5.54
N ARG A 78 3.51 -37.63 -4.94
CA ARG A 78 4.33 -38.44 -4.04
C ARG A 78 3.54 -38.86 -2.80
N MET A 79 2.82 -37.93 -2.17
CA MET A 79 2.07 -38.25 -0.95
C MET A 79 0.91 -39.21 -1.26
N LYS A 80 0.21 -39.00 -2.38
CA LYS A 80 -0.81 -39.95 -2.86
C LYS A 80 -0.24 -41.35 -3.00
N GLN A 81 0.90 -41.48 -3.69
CA GLN A 81 1.60 -42.75 -3.87
C GLN A 81 1.90 -43.42 -2.52
N THR A 82 2.49 -42.68 -1.57
CA THR A 82 2.89 -43.27 -0.28
C THR A 82 1.71 -43.76 0.56
N ILE A 83 0.56 -43.10 0.46
CA ILE A 83 -0.68 -43.55 1.12
C ILE A 83 -1.18 -44.83 0.46
N GLU A 84 -1.23 -44.88 -0.87
CA GLU A 84 -1.70 -46.05 -1.62
C GLU A 84 -0.80 -47.27 -1.39
N ASP A 85 0.52 -47.08 -1.42
CA ASP A 85 1.51 -48.12 -1.14
C ASP A 85 1.37 -48.66 0.30
N PHE A 86 1.11 -47.79 1.27
CA PHE A 86 0.84 -48.19 2.64
C PHE A 86 -0.44 -49.02 2.77
N MET A 87 -1.53 -48.59 2.12
CA MET A 87 -2.79 -49.35 2.08
C MET A 87 -2.61 -50.74 1.46
N LEU A 88 -1.86 -50.84 0.35
CA LEU A 88 -1.54 -52.12 -0.30
C LEU A 88 -0.69 -53.02 0.60
N ALA A 89 0.37 -52.47 1.21
CA ALA A 89 1.23 -53.21 2.13
C ALA A 89 0.46 -53.77 3.33
N LYS A 90 -0.52 -53.00 3.82
CA LYS A 90 -1.45 -53.41 4.89
C LYS A 90 -2.58 -54.32 4.40
N ARG A 91 -2.63 -54.71 3.11
CA ARG A 91 -3.66 -55.59 2.54
C ARG A 91 -5.09 -55.05 2.70
N PHE A 92 -5.30 -53.76 2.44
CA PHE A 92 -6.65 -53.23 2.26
C PHE A 92 -7.21 -53.68 0.91
N HIS A 93 -8.38 -54.31 0.90
CA HIS A 93 -9.10 -54.74 -0.31
C HIS A 93 -10.23 -53.75 -0.68
N ARG A 94 -11.07 -54.09 -1.67
CA ARG A 94 -12.17 -53.24 -2.16
C ARG A 94 -13.28 -52.99 -1.13
N ASP A 95 -13.36 -53.81 -0.10
CA ASP A 95 -14.28 -53.71 1.03
C ASP A 95 -13.76 -52.77 2.14
N CYS A 96 -12.87 -51.83 1.80
CA CYS A 96 -12.42 -50.79 2.71
C CYS A 96 -13.18 -49.48 2.53
N CYS A 97 -13.11 -48.62 3.56
CA CYS A 97 -13.56 -47.23 3.48
C CYS A 97 -12.44 -46.28 3.91
N VAL A 98 -12.21 -45.22 3.13
CA VAL A 98 -11.27 -44.14 3.51
C VAL A 98 -12.03 -43.10 4.35
N VAL A 99 -11.43 -42.69 5.46
CA VAL A 99 -12.00 -41.70 6.38
C VAL A 99 -11.06 -40.50 6.41
N ALA A 100 -11.46 -39.39 5.80
CA ALA A 100 -10.68 -38.16 5.79
C ALA A 100 -10.97 -37.35 7.06
N LEU A 101 -10.00 -37.23 7.96
CA LEU A 101 -10.08 -36.45 9.19
C LEU A 101 -9.11 -35.25 9.10
N GLY A 102 -9.61 -34.09 8.70
CA GLY A 102 -8.77 -32.91 8.51
C GLY A 102 -9.44 -31.75 7.77
N GLY A 103 -8.64 -30.76 7.38
CA GLY A 103 -9.07 -29.65 6.53
C GLY A 103 -9.17 -30.03 5.05
N GLY A 104 -9.25 -29.01 4.18
CA GLY A 104 -9.42 -29.22 2.73
C GLY A 104 -8.30 -30.02 2.07
N VAL A 105 -7.05 -29.83 2.49
CA VAL A 105 -5.89 -30.60 1.99
C VAL A 105 -6.05 -32.10 2.21
N VAL A 106 -6.39 -32.50 3.45
CA VAL A 106 -6.63 -33.90 3.81
C VAL A 106 -7.83 -34.43 3.03
N GLY A 107 -8.91 -33.64 2.97
CA GLY A 107 -10.14 -34.02 2.26
C GLY A 107 -9.92 -34.30 0.77
N ASP A 108 -9.21 -33.41 0.07
CA ASP A 108 -8.91 -33.53 -1.35
C ASP A 108 -8.00 -34.73 -1.63
N LEU A 109 -6.92 -34.88 -0.86
CA LEU A 109 -5.94 -35.94 -1.05
C LEU A 109 -6.52 -37.32 -0.71
N ALA A 110 -7.17 -37.46 0.45
CA ALA A 110 -7.79 -38.71 0.87
C ALA A 110 -8.96 -39.10 -0.06
N GLY A 111 -9.74 -38.12 -0.51
CA GLY A 111 -10.77 -38.32 -1.50
C GLY A 111 -10.21 -38.82 -2.84
N TYR A 112 -9.07 -38.28 -3.29
CA TYR A 112 -8.46 -38.69 -4.55
C TYR A 112 -7.77 -40.06 -4.46
N VAL A 113 -7.17 -40.39 -3.32
CA VAL A 113 -6.75 -41.76 -2.99
C VAL A 113 -7.95 -42.69 -3.08
N ALA A 114 -9.07 -42.38 -2.42
CA ALA A 114 -10.26 -43.22 -2.45
C ALA A 114 -10.87 -43.37 -3.86
N ALA A 115 -10.81 -42.33 -4.69
CA ALA A 115 -11.31 -42.34 -6.06
C ALA A 115 -10.55 -43.32 -6.96
N THR A 116 -9.26 -43.52 -6.69
CA THR A 116 -8.34 -44.25 -7.59
C THR A 116 -7.89 -45.60 -7.04
N TYR A 117 -7.82 -45.75 -5.71
CA TYR A 117 -7.46 -47.00 -5.05
C TYR A 117 -8.41 -48.13 -5.46
N MET A 118 -7.86 -49.20 -6.05
CA MET A 118 -8.61 -50.33 -6.62
C MET A 118 -9.75 -49.94 -7.59
N ARG A 119 -9.60 -48.80 -8.28
CA ARG A 119 -10.60 -48.17 -9.18
C ARG A 119 -11.84 -47.62 -8.47
N GLY A 120 -11.67 -47.19 -7.22
CA GLY A 120 -12.70 -46.54 -6.42
C GLY A 120 -13.13 -47.39 -5.23
N VAL A 121 -13.05 -46.80 -4.04
CA VAL A 121 -13.57 -47.32 -2.77
C VAL A 121 -14.45 -46.25 -2.10
N PRO A 122 -15.40 -46.62 -1.22
CA PRO A 122 -16.17 -45.64 -0.48
C PRO A 122 -15.26 -44.77 0.41
N PHE A 123 -15.64 -43.51 0.60
CA PHE A 123 -14.99 -42.64 1.57
C PHE A 123 -15.98 -41.69 2.25
N VAL A 124 -15.59 -41.12 3.38
CA VAL A 124 -16.32 -40.07 4.10
C VAL A 124 -15.41 -38.92 4.50
N GLN A 125 -16.00 -37.75 4.74
CA GLN A 125 -15.32 -36.54 5.19
C GLN A 125 -15.69 -36.23 6.64
N ILE A 126 -14.69 -35.87 7.44
CA ILE A 126 -14.82 -35.30 8.78
C ILE A 126 -14.02 -33.98 8.78
N PRO A 127 -14.59 -32.87 8.28
CA PRO A 127 -13.89 -31.60 8.18
C PRO A 127 -13.56 -31.02 9.55
N THR A 128 -12.33 -30.52 9.72
CA THR A 128 -11.85 -29.91 10.99
C THR A 128 -11.51 -28.43 10.90
N SER A 129 -11.59 -27.84 9.69
CA SER A 129 -11.47 -26.40 9.46
C SER A 129 -12.81 -25.84 9.01
N LEU A 130 -13.14 -24.59 9.36
CA LEU A 130 -14.41 -23.98 8.96
C LEU A 130 -14.59 -23.97 7.42
N LEU A 131 -13.54 -23.65 6.67
CA LEU A 131 -13.54 -23.70 5.20
C LEU A 131 -13.97 -25.08 4.68
N ALA A 132 -13.40 -26.15 5.23
CA ALA A 132 -13.78 -27.50 4.84
C ALA A 132 -15.21 -27.86 5.23
N CYS A 133 -15.70 -27.35 6.37
CA CYS A 133 -17.08 -27.57 6.83
C CYS A 133 -18.13 -27.03 5.84
N VAL A 134 -17.88 -25.85 5.27
CA VAL A 134 -18.86 -25.14 4.42
C VAL A 134 -18.59 -25.25 2.93
N ASP A 135 -17.35 -25.57 2.55
CA ASP A 135 -16.92 -25.59 1.16
C ASP A 135 -16.22 -26.90 0.78
N SER A 136 -14.92 -27.06 1.04
CA SER A 136 -14.11 -28.07 0.33
C SER A 136 -14.57 -29.54 0.51
N SER A 137 -15.18 -29.89 1.64
CA SER A 137 -15.68 -31.27 1.86
C SER A 137 -16.93 -31.63 1.05
N ILE A 138 -17.57 -30.63 0.42
CA ILE A 138 -18.87 -30.76 -0.26
C ILE A 138 -18.68 -30.64 -1.77
N GLY A 139 -19.30 -31.57 -2.50
CA GLY A 139 -19.38 -31.59 -3.96
C GLY A 139 -18.46 -32.58 -4.66
N GLY A 140 -17.64 -33.32 -3.89
CA GLY A 140 -16.84 -34.45 -4.38
C GLY A 140 -15.68 -34.07 -5.31
N LYS A 141 -15.25 -32.81 -5.31
CA LYS A 141 -14.00 -32.41 -5.98
C LYS A 141 -12.84 -32.91 -5.13
N THR A 142 -11.97 -33.74 -5.71
CA THR A 142 -10.81 -34.31 -5.02
C THR A 142 -9.61 -34.20 -5.96
N GLY A 143 -8.42 -33.93 -5.45
CA GLY A 143 -7.26 -33.72 -6.32
C GLY A 143 -5.96 -33.44 -5.60
N ILE A 144 -4.94 -33.25 -6.42
CA ILE A 144 -3.58 -32.89 -6.03
C ILE A 144 -3.07 -31.74 -6.88
N ASP A 145 -2.14 -31.02 -6.29
CA ASP A 145 -1.35 -29.99 -6.93
C ASP A 145 -0.19 -30.61 -7.69
N VAL A 146 0.17 -29.96 -8.80
CA VAL A 146 1.33 -30.28 -9.63
C VAL A 146 2.07 -28.99 -9.92
N GLU A 147 3.29 -29.09 -10.45
CA GLU A 147 4.12 -27.92 -10.78
C GLU A 147 3.38 -26.88 -11.65
N ALA A 148 2.51 -27.33 -12.55
CA ALA A 148 1.71 -26.45 -13.39
C ALA A 148 0.57 -25.71 -12.65
N GLY A 149 0.23 -26.06 -11.40
CA GLY A 149 -0.78 -25.37 -10.61
C GLY A 149 -1.60 -26.26 -9.66
N LYS A 150 -2.53 -25.63 -8.92
CA LYS A 150 -3.36 -26.27 -7.90
C LYS A 150 -4.52 -27.08 -8.47
N ASN A 151 -4.83 -28.22 -7.86
CA ASN A 151 -6.00 -29.05 -8.17
C ASN A 151 -6.16 -29.42 -9.66
N LEU A 152 -5.07 -29.45 -10.42
CA LEU A 152 -5.12 -29.72 -11.86
C LEU A 152 -5.29 -31.21 -12.18
N ILE A 153 -4.90 -32.10 -11.27
CA ILE A 153 -5.07 -33.54 -11.40
C ILE A 153 -5.94 -34.03 -10.26
N GLY A 154 -7.05 -34.70 -10.59
CA GLY A 154 -8.01 -35.13 -9.60
C GLY A 154 -9.13 -35.98 -10.17
N ALA A 155 -10.18 -36.18 -9.35
CA ALA A 155 -11.38 -36.89 -9.74
C ALA A 155 -12.61 -36.28 -9.05
N PHE A 156 -13.76 -36.34 -9.72
CA PHE A 156 -15.05 -36.16 -9.06
C PHE A 156 -15.45 -37.48 -8.40
N HIS A 157 -15.33 -37.56 -7.08
CA HIS A 157 -15.68 -38.73 -6.27
C HIS A 157 -16.51 -38.29 -5.07
N GLN A 158 -17.79 -38.69 -5.03
CA GLN A 158 -18.71 -38.24 -3.99
C GLN A 158 -18.50 -39.02 -2.69
N PRO A 159 -18.40 -38.32 -1.52
CA PRO A 159 -18.36 -39.00 -0.24
C PRO A 159 -19.68 -39.72 0.03
N LYS A 160 -19.64 -40.77 0.85
CA LYS A 160 -20.86 -41.46 1.30
C LYS A 160 -21.60 -40.69 2.38
N ARG A 161 -20.88 -39.85 3.13
CA ARG A 161 -21.39 -38.92 4.14
C ARG A 161 -20.32 -37.88 4.47
N VAL A 162 -20.77 -36.68 4.86
CA VAL A 162 -19.91 -35.62 5.43
C VAL A 162 -20.39 -35.37 6.86
N PHE A 163 -19.49 -35.49 7.84
CA PHE A 163 -19.78 -35.32 9.26
C PHE A 163 -19.17 -34.01 9.77
N VAL A 164 -19.95 -32.93 9.74
CA VAL A 164 -19.54 -31.61 10.21
C VAL A 164 -19.77 -31.51 11.72
N ASP A 165 -18.74 -31.85 12.49
CA ASP A 165 -18.73 -31.69 13.95
C ASP A 165 -18.17 -30.33 14.33
N LEU A 166 -19.06 -29.40 14.68
CA LEU A 166 -18.71 -28.02 15.02
C LEU A 166 -17.91 -27.92 16.33
N SER A 167 -17.91 -28.95 17.17
CA SER A 167 -17.09 -28.95 18.40
C SER A 167 -15.59 -29.01 18.10
N LEU A 168 -15.20 -29.47 16.91
CA LEU A 168 -13.80 -29.55 16.48
C LEU A 168 -13.21 -28.17 16.13
N LEU A 169 -14.07 -27.17 15.87
CA LEU A 169 -13.64 -25.80 15.61
C LEU A 169 -13.04 -25.12 16.84
N ALA A 170 -13.28 -25.65 18.05
CA ALA A 170 -12.79 -25.07 19.30
C ALA A 170 -11.26 -25.06 19.41
N THR A 171 -10.55 -25.96 18.69
CA THR A 171 -9.08 -25.97 18.63
C THR A 171 -8.53 -25.33 17.36
N LEU A 172 -9.39 -24.82 16.47
CA LEU A 172 -8.96 -24.22 15.21
C LEU A 172 -8.31 -22.86 15.50
N PRO A 173 -7.12 -22.55 14.95
CA PRO A 173 -6.54 -21.23 15.09
C PRO A 173 -7.49 -20.14 14.60
N LYS A 174 -7.58 -19.02 15.32
CA LYS A 174 -8.50 -17.91 14.99
C LYS A 174 -8.35 -17.43 13.55
N ARG A 175 -7.13 -17.38 13.02
CA ARG A 175 -6.87 -17.01 11.61
C ARG A 175 -7.54 -17.97 10.62
N GLU A 176 -7.53 -19.27 10.90
CA GLU A 176 -8.18 -20.28 10.04
C GLU A 176 -9.71 -20.28 10.17
N LEU A 177 -10.23 -19.90 11.33
CA LEU A 177 -11.66 -19.62 11.49
C LEU A 177 -12.07 -18.44 10.61
N ILE A 178 -11.34 -17.32 10.69
CA ILE A 178 -11.58 -16.12 9.88
C ILE A 178 -11.42 -16.42 8.38
N ASN A 179 -10.41 -17.19 7.99
CA ASN A 179 -10.20 -17.69 6.63
C ASN A 179 -11.45 -18.39 6.07
N GLY A 180 -12.06 -19.29 6.85
CA GLY A 180 -13.29 -19.98 6.46
C GLY A 180 -14.53 -19.08 6.40
N MET A 181 -14.57 -17.97 7.15
CA MET A 181 -15.69 -17.02 7.10
C MET A 181 -15.84 -16.36 5.72
N ALA A 182 -14.76 -16.21 4.95
CA ALA A 182 -14.82 -15.64 3.61
C ALA A 182 -15.79 -16.42 2.70
N GLU A 183 -15.78 -17.74 2.78
CA GLU A 183 -16.67 -18.62 2.01
C GLU A 183 -18.14 -18.52 2.43
N ILE A 184 -18.38 -18.30 3.72
CA ILE A 184 -19.74 -18.13 4.27
C ILE A 184 -20.30 -16.76 3.86
N ILE A 185 -19.47 -15.70 3.95
CA ILE A 185 -19.82 -14.36 3.48
C ILE A 185 -20.14 -14.40 1.99
N LYS A 186 -19.32 -15.08 1.18
CA LYS A 186 -19.56 -15.31 -0.23
C LYS A 186 -20.92 -15.98 -0.48
N ALA A 187 -21.22 -17.05 0.25
CA ALA A 187 -22.50 -17.77 0.13
C ALA A 187 -23.71 -16.86 0.43
N GLY A 188 -23.62 -16.03 1.47
CA GLY A 188 -24.63 -15.00 1.75
C GLY A 188 -24.73 -13.96 0.63
N ALA A 189 -23.59 -13.44 0.18
CA ALA A 189 -23.52 -12.37 -0.82
C ALA A 189 -24.10 -12.78 -2.19
N ILE A 190 -23.93 -14.03 -2.62
CA ILE A 190 -24.35 -14.47 -3.96
C ILE A 190 -25.74 -15.10 -4.03
N PHE A 191 -26.30 -15.55 -2.89
CA PHE A 191 -27.50 -16.41 -2.90
C PHE A 191 -28.49 -16.18 -1.76
N SER A 192 -28.06 -15.67 -0.59
CA SER A 192 -28.91 -15.60 0.60
C SER A 192 -28.68 -14.32 1.41
N GLU A 193 -29.50 -13.32 1.14
CA GLU A 193 -29.58 -12.09 1.96
C GLU A 193 -29.88 -12.39 3.45
N PRO A 194 -30.78 -13.34 3.81
CA PRO A 194 -31.01 -13.68 5.21
C PRO A 194 -29.78 -14.24 5.92
N LEU A 195 -28.98 -15.08 5.24
CA LEU A 195 -27.70 -15.55 5.76
C LEU A 195 -26.75 -14.37 5.96
N PHE A 196 -26.66 -13.48 4.97
CA PHE A 196 -25.80 -12.29 5.07
C PHE A 196 -26.19 -11.39 6.25
N SER A 197 -27.49 -11.13 6.44
CA SER A 197 -28.02 -10.38 7.59
C SER A 197 -27.72 -11.05 8.94
N LEU A 198 -27.74 -12.38 8.99
CA LEU A 198 -27.34 -13.14 10.18
C LEU A 198 -25.85 -12.93 10.50
N LEU A 199 -24.98 -12.87 9.49
CA LEU A 199 -23.55 -12.59 9.67
C LEU A 199 -23.30 -11.18 10.20
N GLU A 200 -23.99 -10.18 9.66
CA GLU A 200 -23.85 -8.77 10.07
C GLU A 200 -24.24 -8.55 11.53
N THR A 201 -25.25 -9.28 12.02
CA THR A 201 -25.82 -9.09 13.36
C THR A 201 -25.17 -9.94 14.45
N ASN A 202 -24.37 -10.96 14.09
CA ASN A 202 -23.86 -11.96 15.05
C ASN A 202 -22.33 -12.15 15.01
N VAL A 203 -21.57 -11.15 14.56
CA VAL A 203 -20.10 -11.23 14.40
C VAL A 203 -19.40 -11.83 15.63
N ASP A 204 -19.62 -11.26 16.82
CA ASP A 204 -18.97 -11.71 18.06
C ASP A 204 -19.45 -13.11 18.49
N ALA A 205 -20.74 -13.41 18.34
CA ALA A 205 -21.31 -14.72 18.65
C ALA A 205 -20.73 -15.82 17.75
N ILE A 206 -20.49 -15.51 16.47
CA ILE A 206 -19.86 -16.43 15.51
C ILE A 206 -18.38 -16.63 15.84
N LEU A 207 -17.62 -15.54 16.05
CA LEU A 207 -16.19 -15.60 16.36
C LEU A 207 -15.88 -16.26 17.71
N SER A 208 -16.83 -16.22 18.66
CA SER A 208 -16.77 -16.93 19.95
C SER A 208 -17.34 -18.34 19.91
N LEU A 209 -17.76 -18.83 18.74
CA LEU A 209 -18.30 -20.16 18.50
C LEU A 209 -19.56 -20.49 19.34
N GLN A 210 -20.47 -19.52 19.51
CA GLN A 210 -21.74 -19.76 20.20
C GLN A 210 -22.55 -20.85 19.47
N LYS A 211 -22.87 -21.93 20.20
CA LYS A 211 -23.30 -23.22 19.62
C LYS A 211 -24.47 -23.12 18.64
N ASP A 212 -25.55 -22.43 19.02
CA ASP A 212 -26.77 -22.35 18.21
C ASP A 212 -26.59 -21.46 16.97
N ILE A 213 -25.87 -20.34 17.13
CA ILE A 213 -25.60 -19.39 16.04
C ILE A 213 -24.69 -20.03 14.99
N VAL A 214 -23.57 -20.64 15.40
CA VAL A 214 -22.65 -21.28 14.45
C VAL A 214 -23.29 -22.48 13.75
N LEU A 215 -24.11 -23.27 14.46
CA LEU A 215 -24.87 -24.35 13.84
C LEU A 215 -25.80 -23.81 12.75
N ASP A 216 -26.48 -22.70 13.00
CA ASP A 216 -27.39 -22.13 12.02
C ASP A 216 -26.64 -21.54 10.81
N VAL A 217 -25.62 -20.72 11.05
CA VAL A 217 -24.78 -20.11 10.01
C VAL A 217 -24.13 -21.16 9.11
N VAL A 218 -23.50 -22.18 9.70
CA VAL A 218 -22.83 -23.25 8.94
C VAL A 218 -23.86 -24.07 8.16
N ALA A 219 -24.99 -24.42 8.76
CA ALA A 219 -26.04 -25.18 8.07
C ALA A 219 -26.63 -24.40 6.89
N GLN A 220 -26.88 -23.10 7.04
CA GLN A 220 -27.37 -22.25 5.95
C GLN A 220 -26.34 -22.12 4.82
N SER A 221 -25.06 -21.93 5.14
CA SER A 221 -23.97 -21.89 4.14
C SER A 221 -23.86 -23.20 3.35
N ILE A 222 -23.95 -24.33 4.04
CA ILE A 222 -23.95 -25.66 3.41
C ILE A 222 -25.18 -25.81 2.51
N ALA A 223 -26.36 -25.40 2.98
CA ALA A 223 -27.59 -25.45 2.20
C ALA A 223 -27.47 -24.67 0.88
N VAL A 224 -26.88 -23.47 0.90
CA VAL A 224 -26.56 -22.71 -0.32
C VAL A 224 -25.69 -23.52 -1.28
N LYS A 225 -24.55 -24.03 -0.81
CA LYS A 225 -23.62 -24.80 -1.67
C LYS A 225 -24.30 -26.05 -2.24
N THR A 226 -25.00 -26.82 -1.42
CA THR A 226 -25.69 -28.04 -1.87
C THR A 226 -26.78 -27.73 -2.89
N THR A 227 -27.53 -26.64 -2.73
CA THR A 227 -28.56 -26.21 -3.69
C THR A 227 -27.94 -25.90 -5.04
N VAL A 228 -26.86 -25.11 -5.07
CA VAL A 228 -26.16 -24.74 -6.30
C VAL A 228 -25.52 -25.97 -6.98
N VAL A 229 -24.89 -26.86 -6.22
CA VAL A 229 -24.29 -28.11 -6.74
C VAL A 229 -25.35 -29.07 -7.29
N ASN A 230 -26.52 -29.15 -6.66
CA ASN A 230 -27.62 -29.99 -7.13
C ASN A 230 -28.18 -29.48 -8.46
N LEU A 231 -28.22 -28.15 -8.66
CA LEU A 231 -28.68 -27.52 -9.90
C LEU A 231 -27.67 -27.64 -11.05
N ASP A 232 -26.37 -27.64 -10.76
CA ASP A 232 -25.31 -27.79 -11.76
C ASP A 232 -24.10 -28.53 -11.20
N VAL A 233 -24.02 -29.83 -11.49
CA VAL A 233 -22.94 -30.70 -11.01
C VAL A 233 -21.65 -30.48 -11.79
N SER A 234 -21.71 -30.04 -13.05
CA SER A 234 -20.58 -29.98 -13.97
C SER A 234 -19.88 -28.62 -14.06
N GLU A 235 -20.40 -27.59 -13.37
CA GLU A 235 -19.83 -26.23 -13.38
C GLU A 235 -19.91 -25.54 -14.75
N GLN A 236 -21.00 -25.75 -15.48
CA GLN A 236 -21.24 -25.15 -16.80
C GLN A 236 -22.34 -24.07 -16.81
N GLY A 237 -22.99 -23.82 -15.67
CA GLY A 237 -24.09 -22.87 -15.52
C GLY A 237 -24.06 -22.19 -14.15
N ILE A 238 -25.14 -22.36 -13.36
CA ILE A 238 -25.31 -21.65 -12.08
C ILE A 238 -24.19 -21.92 -11.07
N ARG A 239 -23.46 -23.05 -11.16
CA ARG A 239 -22.38 -23.33 -10.20
C ARG A 239 -21.18 -22.38 -10.35
N ALA A 240 -21.07 -21.68 -11.48
CA ALA A 240 -20.07 -20.64 -11.66
C ALA A 240 -20.14 -19.54 -10.60
N ILE A 241 -21.33 -19.26 -10.03
CA ILE A 241 -21.53 -18.19 -9.04
C ILE A 241 -20.73 -18.42 -7.75
N LEU A 242 -20.38 -19.67 -7.45
CA LEU A 242 -19.52 -20.01 -6.31
C LEU A 242 -18.10 -19.46 -6.46
N ASN A 243 -17.72 -18.98 -7.64
CA ASN A 243 -16.43 -18.33 -7.90
C ASN A 243 -16.50 -16.80 -7.78
N PHE A 244 -17.52 -16.23 -7.13
CA PHE A 244 -17.50 -14.82 -6.74
C PHE A 244 -16.30 -14.50 -5.85
N GLY A 245 -15.56 -13.46 -6.22
CA GLY A 245 -14.30 -13.06 -5.58
C GLY A 245 -13.11 -13.97 -5.89
N HIS A 246 -13.31 -15.07 -6.62
CA HIS A 246 -12.23 -16.02 -6.90
C HIS A 246 -11.44 -15.67 -8.15
N SER A 247 -11.99 -14.91 -9.11
CA SER A 247 -11.21 -14.55 -10.30
C SER A 247 -10.05 -13.64 -9.92
N ILE A 248 -10.34 -12.52 -9.26
CA ILE A 248 -9.30 -11.62 -8.75
C ILE A 248 -8.59 -12.25 -7.56
N GLY A 249 -9.34 -12.92 -6.67
CA GLY A 249 -8.78 -13.58 -5.48
C GLY A 249 -7.70 -14.60 -5.82
N HIS A 250 -7.92 -15.49 -6.80
CA HIS A 250 -6.89 -16.44 -7.24
C HIS A 250 -5.70 -15.76 -7.93
N GLY A 251 -5.93 -14.67 -8.68
CA GLY A 251 -4.86 -13.88 -9.28
C GLY A 251 -3.89 -13.31 -8.23
N ILE A 252 -4.44 -12.86 -7.09
CA ILE A 252 -3.68 -12.40 -5.91
C ILE A 252 -3.06 -13.60 -5.16
N GLU A 253 -3.83 -14.66 -4.95
CA GLU A 253 -3.41 -15.86 -4.22
C GLU A 253 -2.17 -16.52 -4.85
N ALA A 254 -2.10 -16.56 -6.19
CA ALA A 254 -0.94 -17.08 -6.91
C ALA A 254 0.37 -16.31 -6.64
N ILE A 255 0.28 -15.04 -6.22
CA ILE A 255 1.44 -14.19 -5.88
C ILE A 255 1.76 -14.29 -4.38
N MET A 256 0.71 -14.32 -3.56
CA MET A 256 0.83 -14.14 -2.11
C MET A 256 0.93 -15.44 -1.32
N GLN A 257 0.76 -16.61 -1.95
CA GLN A 257 0.98 -17.87 -1.26
C GLN A 257 2.48 -18.08 -0.92
N PRO A 258 2.80 -18.66 0.25
CA PRO A 258 1.89 -19.13 1.31
C PRO A 258 1.55 -18.05 2.38
N GLU A 259 1.94 -16.79 2.19
CA GLU A 259 1.79 -15.73 3.20
C GLU A 259 0.32 -15.37 3.49
N LEU A 260 -0.50 -15.22 2.44
CA LEU A 260 -1.95 -15.05 2.55
C LEU A 260 -2.68 -16.38 2.32
N LEU A 261 -3.69 -16.61 3.16
CA LEU A 261 -4.58 -17.76 3.06
C LEU A 261 -5.63 -17.54 1.96
N HIS A 262 -6.22 -18.63 1.48
CA HIS A 262 -7.20 -18.61 0.39
C HIS A 262 -8.37 -17.63 0.62
N GLY A 263 -9.05 -17.74 1.77
CA GLY A 263 -10.18 -16.88 2.13
C GLY A 263 -9.80 -15.42 2.33
N GLU A 264 -8.55 -15.13 2.72
CA GLU A 264 -8.02 -13.76 2.77
C GLU A 264 -7.94 -13.17 1.34
N CYS A 265 -7.46 -13.94 0.37
CA CYS A 265 -7.42 -13.54 -1.04
C CYS A 265 -8.83 -13.43 -1.66
N VAL A 266 -9.73 -14.38 -1.36
CA VAL A 266 -11.14 -14.35 -1.81
C VAL A 266 -11.87 -13.13 -1.26
N ALA A 267 -11.63 -12.74 -0.01
CA ALA A 267 -12.21 -11.54 0.59
C ALA A 267 -11.83 -10.27 -0.19
N ILE A 268 -10.55 -10.10 -0.54
CA ILE A 268 -10.08 -8.99 -1.37
C ILE A 268 -10.73 -9.05 -2.75
N GLY A 269 -10.76 -10.23 -3.37
CA GLY A 269 -11.37 -10.44 -4.68
C GLY A 269 -12.86 -10.12 -4.70
N MET A 270 -13.61 -10.48 -3.66
CA MET A 270 -15.05 -10.15 -3.52
C MET A 270 -15.28 -8.64 -3.55
N VAL A 271 -14.46 -7.88 -2.82
CA VAL A 271 -14.56 -6.41 -2.81
C VAL A 271 -14.27 -5.85 -4.20
N LYS A 272 -13.19 -6.29 -4.85
CA LYS A 272 -12.80 -5.79 -6.18
C LYS A 272 -13.78 -6.19 -7.29
N GLU A 273 -14.34 -7.40 -7.25
CA GLU A 273 -15.39 -7.81 -8.18
C GLU A 273 -16.70 -7.03 -7.95
N ALA A 274 -17.03 -6.68 -6.71
CA ALA A 274 -18.18 -5.82 -6.40
C ALA A 274 -17.96 -4.36 -6.84
N GLU A 275 -16.75 -3.81 -6.70
CA GLU A 275 -16.38 -2.49 -7.25
C GLU A 275 -16.51 -2.46 -8.77
N ILE A 276 -16.10 -3.54 -9.47
CA ILE A 276 -16.32 -3.68 -10.92
C ILE A 276 -17.82 -3.71 -11.25
N ALA A 277 -18.61 -4.48 -10.51
CA ALA A 277 -20.06 -4.56 -10.71
C ALA A 277 -20.72 -3.19 -10.56
N ARG A 278 -20.32 -2.41 -9.56
CA ARG A 278 -20.77 -1.02 -9.36
C ARG A 278 -20.39 -0.11 -10.53
N GLY A 279 -19.13 -0.17 -10.99
CA GLY A 279 -18.66 0.61 -12.14
C GLY A 279 -19.29 0.22 -13.49
N MET A 280 -19.95 -0.94 -13.55
CA MET A 280 -20.76 -1.39 -14.68
C MET A 280 -22.27 -1.09 -14.50
N GLY A 281 -22.66 -0.45 -13.40
CA GLY A 281 -24.05 -0.15 -13.08
C GLY A 281 -24.89 -1.37 -12.71
N LEU A 282 -24.27 -2.50 -12.35
CA LEU A 282 -24.96 -3.75 -12.00
C LEU A 282 -25.40 -3.78 -10.54
N CYS A 283 -24.66 -3.15 -9.63
CA CYS A 283 -25.03 -3.03 -8.22
C CYS A 283 -24.83 -1.61 -7.69
N SER A 284 -25.45 -1.30 -6.55
CA SER A 284 -25.35 0.00 -5.91
C SER A 284 -24.07 0.17 -5.08
N SER A 285 -23.71 1.41 -4.76
CA SER A 285 -22.67 1.72 -3.76
C SER A 285 -23.03 1.16 -2.37
N ALA A 286 -24.32 1.06 -2.05
CA ALA A 286 -24.79 0.49 -0.78
C ALA A 286 -24.45 -1.00 -0.69
N THR A 287 -24.63 -1.75 -1.78
CA THR A 287 -24.26 -3.18 -1.90
C THR A 287 -22.77 -3.39 -1.64
N VAL A 288 -21.90 -2.62 -2.32
CA VAL A 288 -20.44 -2.71 -2.13
C VAL A 288 -20.06 -2.36 -0.70
N GLY A 289 -20.62 -1.29 -0.14
CA GLY A 289 -20.37 -0.90 1.25
C GLY A 289 -20.80 -1.96 2.26
N ARG A 290 -21.96 -2.61 2.03
CA ARG A 290 -22.50 -3.69 2.88
C ARG A 290 -21.59 -4.92 2.88
N LEU A 291 -21.14 -5.34 1.69
CA LEU A 291 -20.13 -6.39 1.53
C LEU A 291 -18.82 -6.05 2.27
N LEU A 292 -18.27 -4.87 2.00
CA LEU A 292 -17.00 -4.41 2.58
C LEU A 292 -17.02 -4.42 4.11
N ARG A 293 -18.11 -3.93 4.73
CA ARG A 293 -18.26 -3.89 6.18
C ARG A 293 -18.35 -5.28 6.80
N CYS A 294 -19.15 -6.17 6.20
CA CYS A 294 -19.26 -7.54 6.68
C CYS A 294 -17.88 -8.23 6.68
N ILE A 295 -17.12 -8.10 5.58
CA ILE A 295 -15.75 -8.64 5.47
C ILE A 295 -14.83 -8.05 6.55
N LYS A 296 -14.81 -6.71 6.72
CA LYS A 296 -14.01 -6.03 7.75
C LYS A 296 -14.39 -6.49 9.17
N ALA A 297 -15.67 -6.69 9.46
CA ALA A 297 -16.16 -7.07 10.78
C ALA A 297 -15.64 -8.45 11.23
N PHE A 298 -15.46 -9.38 10.30
CA PHE A 298 -14.81 -10.68 10.57
C PHE A 298 -13.28 -10.63 10.60
N GLY A 299 -12.66 -9.46 10.40
CA GLY A 299 -11.21 -9.29 10.41
C GLY A 299 -10.49 -9.76 9.13
N LEU A 300 -11.21 -9.89 8.02
CA LEU A 300 -10.66 -10.25 6.71
C LEU A 300 -10.07 -9.02 6.00
N PRO A 301 -9.02 -9.20 5.17
CA PRO A 301 -8.45 -8.12 4.40
C PRO A 301 -9.36 -7.71 3.24
N VAL A 302 -9.28 -6.43 2.88
CA VAL A 302 -10.10 -5.81 1.82
C VAL A 302 -9.29 -5.01 0.80
N ARG A 303 -7.98 -4.87 1.04
CA ARG A 303 -7.05 -4.12 0.17
C ARG A 303 -6.11 -5.09 -0.53
N VAL A 304 -5.81 -4.78 -1.78
CA VAL A 304 -4.79 -5.50 -2.55
C VAL A 304 -3.42 -5.26 -1.91
N PRO A 305 -2.62 -6.31 -1.62
CA PRO A 305 -1.28 -6.14 -1.07
C PRO A 305 -0.37 -5.41 -2.05
N SER A 306 0.52 -4.55 -1.55
CA SER A 306 1.50 -3.84 -2.39
C SER A 306 2.43 -4.78 -3.18
N ARG A 307 2.64 -6.01 -2.68
CA ARG A 307 3.40 -7.08 -3.34
C ARG A 307 2.61 -7.80 -4.45
N SER A 308 1.39 -7.39 -4.78
CA SER A 308 0.57 -7.94 -5.86
C SER A 308 0.39 -6.93 -6.99
N PRO A 309 1.40 -6.71 -7.87
CA PRO A 309 1.27 -5.80 -8.98
C PRO A 309 0.06 -6.15 -9.86
N SER A 310 -0.77 -5.16 -10.15
CA SER A 310 -2.03 -5.29 -10.92
C SER A 310 -1.87 -6.09 -12.22
N HIS A 311 -0.79 -5.85 -12.97
CA HIS A 311 -0.50 -6.52 -14.24
C HIS A 311 -0.19 -8.02 -14.05
N VAL A 312 0.49 -8.40 -12.97
CA VAL A 312 0.77 -9.81 -12.64
C VAL A 312 -0.51 -10.50 -12.18
N VAL A 313 -1.33 -9.83 -11.36
CA VAL A 313 -2.66 -10.33 -10.98
C VAL A 313 -3.48 -10.60 -12.23
N LEU A 314 -3.48 -9.67 -13.19
CA LEU A 314 -4.17 -9.80 -14.46
C LEU A 314 -3.65 -10.97 -15.31
N THR A 315 -2.34 -11.17 -15.40
CA THR A 315 -1.75 -12.33 -16.09
C THR A 315 -2.16 -13.64 -15.42
N ASN A 316 -2.14 -13.71 -14.09
CA ASN A 316 -2.58 -14.90 -13.36
C ASN A 316 -4.08 -15.19 -13.53
N MET A 317 -4.89 -14.19 -13.86
CA MET A 317 -6.31 -14.37 -14.18
C MET A 317 -6.54 -15.00 -15.56
N GLU A 318 -5.54 -15.05 -16.47
CA GLU A 318 -5.70 -15.60 -17.82
C GLU A 318 -6.00 -17.11 -17.80
N VAL A 319 -5.43 -17.83 -16.84
CA VAL A 319 -5.60 -19.28 -16.65
C VAL A 319 -6.88 -19.64 -15.88
N ASP A 320 -7.73 -18.65 -15.55
CA ASP A 320 -9.02 -18.90 -14.93
C ASP A 320 -9.90 -19.75 -15.86
N LYS A 321 -10.40 -20.88 -15.32
CA LYS A 321 -11.20 -21.88 -16.03
C LYS A 321 -12.51 -21.31 -16.60
N LYS A 322 -12.97 -20.16 -16.10
CA LYS A 322 -14.18 -19.47 -16.57
C LYS A 322 -13.95 -18.72 -17.89
N ASN A 323 -12.72 -18.42 -18.25
CA ASN A 323 -12.41 -17.58 -19.41
C ASN A 323 -12.80 -18.27 -20.72
N SER A 324 -13.24 -17.48 -21.70
CA SER A 324 -13.47 -17.97 -23.07
C SER A 324 -12.93 -16.95 -24.06
N GLY A 325 -11.89 -17.33 -24.81
CA GLY A 325 -11.16 -16.39 -25.67
C GLY A 325 -10.25 -15.46 -24.86
N ALA A 326 -10.08 -14.21 -25.32
CA ALA A 326 -9.17 -13.24 -24.70
C ALA A 326 -9.79 -12.43 -23.53
N LEU A 327 -11.10 -12.54 -23.29
CA LEU A 327 -11.80 -11.77 -22.25
C LEU A 327 -11.93 -12.56 -20.95
N LYS A 328 -11.63 -11.89 -19.83
CA LYS A 328 -11.73 -12.43 -18.48
C LYS A 328 -13.18 -12.42 -18.02
N LYS A 329 -13.63 -13.51 -17.39
CA LYS A 329 -15.02 -13.67 -16.94
C LYS A 329 -15.16 -13.66 -15.42
N LEU A 330 -15.93 -12.71 -14.91
CA LEU A 330 -16.15 -12.49 -13.47
C LEU A 330 -17.59 -12.83 -13.08
N VAL A 331 -17.82 -13.12 -11.79
CA VAL A 331 -19.17 -13.20 -11.22
C VAL A 331 -19.47 -11.84 -10.59
N LEU A 332 -20.52 -11.17 -11.05
CA LEU A 332 -20.83 -9.81 -10.62
C LEU A 332 -22.13 -9.78 -9.83
N LEU A 333 -22.10 -9.13 -8.66
CA LEU A 333 -23.28 -8.93 -7.83
C LEU A 333 -24.27 -7.97 -8.51
N THR A 334 -25.56 -8.17 -8.25
CA THR A 334 -26.60 -7.16 -8.50
C THR A 334 -27.08 -6.52 -7.21
N SER A 335 -27.21 -7.33 -6.16
CA SER A 335 -27.56 -6.94 -4.79
C SER A 335 -26.99 -7.99 -3.82
N ILE A 336 -27.05 -7.74 -2.51
CA ILE A 336 -26.68 -8.79 -1.55
C ILE A 336 -27.71 -9.93 -1.65
N GLY A 337 -27.21 -11.15 -1.85
CA GLY A 337 -28.01 -12.35 -2.07
C GLY A 337 -28.30 -12.67 -3.54
N ALA A 338 -27.80 -11.86 -4.49
CA ALA A 338 -28.04 -12.08 -5.91
C ALA A 338 -26.87 -11.66 -6.81
N VAL A 339 -26.68 -12.42 -7.88
CA VAL A 339 -25.69 -12.15 -8.94
C VAL A 339 -26.38 -11.95 -10.27
N HIS A 340 -25.68 -11.30 -11.20
CA HIS A 340 -26.08 -11.27 -12.60
C HIS A 340 -26.17 -12.71 -13.14
N SER A 341 -27.27 -13.04 -13.81
CA SER A 341 -27.64 -14.43 -14.11
C SER A 341 -27.74 -14.79 -15.60
N ASN A 342 -27.65 -13.81 -16.51
CA ASN A 342 -27.77 -14.05 -17.95
C ASN A 342 -26.74 -13.25 -18.76
N PRO A 343 -25.49 -13.76 -18.89
CA PRO A 343 -24.94 -14.99 -18.30
C PRO A 343 -24.49 -14.85 -16.83
N TYR A 344 -24.35 -15.96 -16.09
CA TYR A 344 -23.83 -15.97 -14.70
C TYR A 344 -22.38 -15.48 -14.55
N THR A 345 -21.63 -15.44 -15.66
CA THR A 345 -20.27 -14.93 -15.72
C THR A 345 -20.18 -13.85 -16.78
N VAL A 346 -19.81 -12.64 -16.39
CA VAL A 346 -19.77 -11.45 -17.24
C VAL A 346 -18.35 -11.26 -17.77
N ALA A 347 -18.22 -11.04 -19.08
CA ALA A 347 -16.94 -10.67 -19.68
C ALA A 347 -16.59 -9.22 -19.30
N VAL A 348 -15.38 -9.03 -18.78
CA VAL A 348 -14.88 -7.71 -18.34
C VAL A 348 -13.58 -7.40 -19.05
N ASP A 349 -13.42 -6.15 -19.47
CA ASP A 349 -12.22 -5.67 -20.12
C ASP A 349 -11.06 -5.49 -19.11
N ASP A 350 -9.84 -5.77 -19.58
CA ASP A 350 -8.63 -5.69 -18.76
C ASP A 350 -8.39 -4.28 -18.21
N ALA A 351 -8.74 -3.23 -18.97
CA ALA A 351 -8.56 -1.85 -18.53
C ALA A 351 -9.41 -1.52 -17.30
N ARG A 352 -10.65 -2.03 -17.23
CA ARG A 352 -11.53 -1.90 -16.07
C ARG A 352 -11.03 -2.68 -14.86
N ILE A 353 -10.54 -3.91 -15.07
CA ILE A 353 -9.94 -4.71 -13.99
C ILE A 353 -8.73 -3.96 -13.42
N LEU A 354 -7.84 -3.48 -14.29
CA LEU A 354 -6.67 -2.70 -13.87
C LEU A 354 -7.06 -1.40 -13.17
N LEU A 355 -8.04 -0.67 -13.69
CA LEU A 355 -8.53 0.55 -13.06
C LEU A 355 -8.98 0.29 -11.63
N VAL A 356 -9.64 -0.83 -11.36
CA VAL A 356 -10.09 -1.21 -10.00
C VAL A 356 -8.94 -1.67 -9.10
N LEU A 357 -8.00 -2.47 -9.64
CA LEU A 357 -6.85 -2.98 -8.87
C LEU A 357 -5.80 -1.91 -8.53
N GLU A 358 -5.74 -0.83 -9.30
CA GLU A 358 -4.71 0.19 -9.16
C GLU A 358 -5.09 1.26 -8.12
N PRO A 359 -4.15 1.61 -7.21
CA PRO A 359 -4.36 2.70 -6.27
C PRO A 359 -4.27 4.07 -6.95
N GLN A 360 -3.68 4.14 -8.16
CA GLN A 360 -3.49 5.37 -8.91
C GLN A 360 -4.42 5.45 -10.11
N VAL A 361 -4.83 6.66 -10.47
CA VAL A 361 -5.66 6.92 -11.65
C VAL A 361 -5.16 8.12 -12.43
N MET A 362 -5.24 8.03 -13.75
CA MET A 362 -4.97 9.12 -14.67
C MET A 362 -6.23 9.38 -15.51
N VAL A 363 -6.63 10.65 -15.56
CA VAL A 363 -7.71 11.12 -16.43
C VAL A 363 -7.09 11.50 -17.78
N GLN A 364 -7.63 10.96 -18.86
CA GLN A 364 -7.21 11.30 -20.22
C GLN A 364 -8.06 12.47 -20.74
N PRO A 365 -7.44 13.58 -21.19
CA PRO A 365 -8.18 14.68 -21.76
C PRO A 365 -9.04 14.24 -22.93
N LYS A 366 -10.32 14.61 -22.88
CA LYS A 366 -11.33 14.31 -23.91
C LYS A 366 -12.08 15.59 -24.24
N GLY A 367 -12.76 15.64 -25.38
CA GLY A 367 -13.63 16.76 -25.76
C GLY A 367 -14.71 17.08 -24.71
N PRO A 368 -15.58 18.07 -24.96
CA PRO A 368 -16.54 18.58 -23.99
C PRO A 368 -17.36 17.48 -23.31
N LEU A 369 -17.33 17.43 -21.97
CA LEU A 369 -18.04 16.42 -21.19
C LEU A 369 -19.52 16.79 -21.03
N GLN A 370 -20.40 15.84 -21.33
CA GLN A 370 -21.85 16.07 -21.32
C GLN A 370 -22.57 14.95 -20.61
N GLY A 371 -23.51 15.28 -19.73
CA GLY A 371 -24.31 14.26 -19.04
C GLY A 371 -24.98 14.75 -17.75
N SER A 372 -25.50 13.80 -17.00
CA SER A 372 -26.13 14.02 -15.69
C SER A 372 -25.45 13.11 -14.68
N VAL A 373 -24.92 13.66 -13.59
CA VAL A 373 -24.13 12.90 -12.59
C VAL A 373 -24.91 12.79 -11.29
N HIS A 374 -25.10 11.56 -10.80
CA HIS A 374 -25.74 11.35 -9.51
C HIS A 374 -24.72 11.51 -8.39
N VAL A 375 -25.00 12.43 -7.47
CA VAL A 375 -24.14 12.74 -6.34
C VAL A 375 -24.75 12.11 -5.07
N PRO A 376 -23.95 11.43 -4.23
CA PRO A 376 -24.43 10.87 -2.96
C PRO A 376 -24.98 11.93 -2.01
N GLY A 377 -25.71 11.50 -0.99
CA GLY A 377 -26.23 12.38 0.05
C GLY A 377 -25.16 13.19 0.77
N SER A 378 -25.56 14.36 1.28
CA SER A 378 -24.70 15.23 2.05
C SER A 378 -24.24 14.57 3.33
N LYS A 379 -22.92 14.46 3.53
CA LYS A 379 -22.34 13.94 4.79
C LYS A 379 -22.76 14.78 5.99
N SER A 380 -22.84 16.10 5.79
CA SER A 380 -23.18 17.06 6.84
C SER A 380 -24.64 16.92 7.29
N ILE A 381 -25.56 16.72 6.34
CA ILE A 381 -26.98 16.49 6.64
C ILE A 381 -27.17 15.09 7.21
N SER A 382 -26.58 14.07 6.58
CA SER A 382 -26.69 12.66 7.00
C SER A 382 -26.37 12.46 8.49
N ASN A 383 -25.24 12.98 8.97
CA ASN A 383 -24.86 12.85 10.38
C ASN A 383 -25.82 13.57 11.34
N ARG A 384 -26.39 14.71 10.94
CA ARG A 384 -27.34 15.47 11.76
C ARG A 384 -28.69 14.77 11.82
N VAL A 385 -29.22 14.38 10.67
CA VAL A 385 -30.49 13.66 10.54
C VAL A 385 -30.42 12.32 11.29
N LEU A 386 -29.32 11.59 11.17
CA LEU A 386 -29.10 10.35 11.90
C LEU A 386 -29.19 10.55 13.42
N LEU A 387 -28.50 11.56 13.95
CA LEU A 387 -28.55 11.88 15.37
C LEU A 387 -29.95 12.36 15.82
N LEU A 388 -30.57 13.26 15.06
CA LEU A 388 -31.91 13.78 15.34
C LEU A 388 -32.94 12.65 15.37
N ALA A 389 -32.91 11.75 14.38
CA ALA A 389 -33.79 10.60 14.31
C ALA A 389 -33.57 9.62 15.46
N ALA A 390 -32.32 9.39 15.87
CA ALA A 390 -32.00 8.50 16.99
C ALA A 390 -32.42 9.08 18.35
N LEU A 391 -32.29 10.40 18.55
CA LEU A 391 -32.73 11.06 19.78
C LEU A 391 -34.25 11.29 19.81
N GLY A 392 -34.89 11.46 18.66
CA GLY A 392 -36.30 11.79 18.55
C GLY A 392 -37.26 10.65 18.89
N LYS A 393 -38.54 11.00 19.04
CA LYS A 393 -39.62 10.07 19.32
C LYS A 393 -40.25 9.58 18.01
N GLY A 394 -40.39 8.26 17.87
CA GLY A 394 -41.03 7.60 16.72
C GLY A 394 -40.04 6.98 15.75
N THR A 395 -40.53 6.52 14.61
CA THR A 395 -39.73 5.89 13.55
C THR A 395 -39.53 6.86 12.39
N CYS A 396 -38.29 7.01 11.92
CA CYS A 396 -37.96 7.79 10.73
C CYS A 396 -37.37 6.90 9.63
N ARG A 397 -37.88 6.99 8.41
CA ARG A 397 -37.26 6.37 7.23
C ARG A 397 -36.42 7.40 6.48
N ILE A 398 -35.11 7.21 6.47
CA ILE A 398 -34.16 8.15 5.87
C ILE A 398 -33.70 7.60 4.52
N SER A 399 -34.06 8.29 3.42
CA SER A 399 -33.56 7.98 2.08
C SER A 399 -32.45 8.94 1.67
N GLY A 400 -31.55 8.49 0.78
CA GLY A 400 -30.41 9.30 0.32
C GLY A 400 -29.33 9.50 1.38
N LEU A 401 -29.38 8.80 2.52
CA LEU A 401 -28.36 8.89 3.55
C LEU A 401 -26.99 8.46 2.99
N LEU A 402 -25.95 9.27 3.22
CA LEU A 402 -24.59 8.86 2.91
C LEU A 402 -24.15 7.76 3.84
N HIS A 403 -23.97 6.56 3.30
CA HIS A 403 -23.43 5.44 4.04
C HIS A 403 -21.91 5.45 4.01
N SER A 404 -21.31 5.98 5.08
CA SER A 404 -19.87 6.19 5.22
C SER A 404 -19.37 5.59 6.53
N ASP A 405 -18.05 5.45 6.67
CA ASP A 405 -17.45 5.02 7.94
C ASP A 405 -17.89 5.93 9.12
N ASP A 406 -18.10 7.24 8.89
CA ASP A 406 -18.56 8.19 9.92
C ASP A 406 -19.99 7.90 10.39
N THR A 407 -20.93 7.66 9.46
CA THR A 407 -22.33 7.37 9.81
C THR A 407 -22.45 5.99 10.45
N GLN A 408 -21.63 5.03 10.03
CA GLN A 408 -21.58 3.70 10.65
C GLN A 408 -21.12 3.74 12.10
N VAL A 409 -19.95 4.32 12.40
CA VAL A 409 -19.46 4.35 13.80
C VAL A 409 -20.38 5.16 14.71
N MET A 410 -21.10 6.14 14.14
CA MET A 410 -22.16 6.84 14.86
C MET A 410 -23.34 5.91 15.16
N MET A 411 -23.84 5.15 14.17
CA MET A 411 -24.92 4.17 14.39
C MET A 411 -24.54 3.14 15.47
N ASP A 412 -23.31 2.63 15.45
CA ASP A 412 -22.82 1.65 16.44
C ASP A 412 -22.93 2.19 17.88
N VAL A 413 -22.54 3.45 18.09
CA VAL A 413 -22.69 4.11 19.40
C VAL A 413 -24.14 4.45 19.71
N LEU A 414 -24.95 4.86 18.73
CA LEU A 414 -26.37 5.15 18.93
C LEU A 414 -27.17 3.89 19.32
N GLN A 415 -26.75 2.69 18.90
CA GLN A 415 -27.33 1.43 19.38
C GLN A 415 -27.12 1.26 20.90
N TYR A 416 -25.98 1.67 21.45
CA TYR A 416 -25.73 1.64 22.90
C TYR A 416 -26.70 2.53 23.67
N LEU A 417 -27.21 3.58 23.02
CA LEU A 417 -28.22 4.48 23.56
C LEU A 417 -29.65 3.91 23.43
N GLY A 418 -29.82 2.69 22.90
CA GLY A 418 -31.12 2.04 22.74
C GLY A 418 -31.83 2.32 21.41
N CYS A 419 -31.13 2.93 20.44
CA CYS A 419 -31.67 3.16 19.10
C CYS A 419 -31.72 1.85 18.29
N GLY A 420 -32.84 1.61 17.61
CA GLY A 420 -32.97 0.50 16.66
C GLY A 420 -32.69 0.96 15.23
N PHE A 421 -31.97 0.14 14.46
CA PHE A 421 -31.70 0.39 13.04
C PHE A 421 -32.12 -0.82 12.21
N ALA A 422 -32.74 -0.55 11.07
CA ALA A 422 -33.02 -1.55 10.04
C ALA A 422 -32.84 -0.92 8.65
N TRP A 423 -32.64 -1.75 7.63
CA TRP A 423 -32.51 -1.31 6.25
C TRP A 423 -33.69 -1.80 5.43
N GLU A 424 -34.24 -0.92 4.60
CA GLU A 424 -35.25 -1.21 3.58
C GLU A 424 -34.66 -0.90 2.18
N ASP A 425 -35.31 -1.37 1.11
CA ASP A 425 -34.98 -1.05 -0.28
C ASP A 425 -33.51 -1.33 -0.68
N ASP A 426 -33.04 -2.56 -0.44
CA ASP A 426 -31.67 -3.01 -0.73
C ASP A 426 -30.57 -2.13 -0.08
N GLY A 427 -30.87 -1.57 1.09
CA GLY A 427 -29.93 -0.73 1.83
C GLY A 427 -29.95 0.75 1.43
N ASN A 428 -30.90 1.18 0.60
CA ASN A 428 -31.03 2.59 0.21
C ASN A 428 -31.86 3.42 1.21
N VAL A 429 -32.64 2.78 2.08
CA VAL A 429 -33.44 3.44 3.12
C VAL A 429 -33.04 2.92 4.50
N LEU A 430 -32.57 3.84 5.35
CA LEU A 430 -32.30 3.54 6.76
C LEU A 430 -33.56 3.80 7.59
N VAL A 431 -34.07 2.78 8.26
CA VAL A 431 -35.14 2.89 9.25
C VAL A 431 -34.52 3.09 10.63
N VAL A 432 -34.82 4.22 11.25
CA VAL A 432 -34.33 4.60 12.58
C VAL A 432 -35.49 4.59 13.57
N HIS A 433 -35.39 3.73 14.58
CA HIS A 433 -36.30 3.70 15.72
C HIS A 433 -35.71 4.53 16.85
N GLY A 434 -36.19 5.76 16.97
CA GLY A 434 -35.65 6.74 17.90
C GLY A 434 -35.96 6.42 19.37
N THR A 435 -35.07 6.86 20.25
CA THR A 435 -35.09 6.65 21.70
C THR A 435 -36.08 7.57 22.42
N GLY A 436 -36.50 8.67 21.79
CA GLY A 436 -37.30 9.72 22.41
C GLY A 436 -36.61 10.40 23.60
N GLY A 437 -35.27 10.40 23.62
CA GLY A 437 -34.46 10.93 24.73
C GLY A 437 -34.45 10.06 25.98
N VAL A 438 -34.87 8.79 25.88
CA VAL A 438 -34.86 7.83 26.99
C VAL A 438 -33.77 6.79 26.75
N PHE A 439 -32.76 6.78 27.63
CA PHE A 439 -31.58 5.93 27.47
C PHE A 439 -31.57 4.73 28.43
N PRO A 440 -30.92 3.60 28.05
CA PRO A 440 -30.71 2.47 28.94
C PRO A 440 -29.94 2.85 30.21
N LYS A 441 -30.28 2.24 31.34
CA LYS A 441 -29.55 2.44 32.62
C LYS A 441 -28.13 1.86 32.60
N THR A 442 -27.88 0.89 31.72
CA THR A 442 -26.60 0.21 31.55
C THR A 442 -26.24 0.22 30.07
N MET A 443 -25.07 0.74 29.75
CA MET A 443 -24.53 0.82 28.38
C MET A 443 -23.00 0.67 28.39
N PRO A 444 -22.38 0.29 27.27
CA PRO A 444 -20.93 0.31 27.13
C PRO A 444 -20.34 1.69 27.46
N THR A 445 -19.32 1.72 28.32
CA THR A 445 -18.67 2.95 28.78
C THR A 445 -17.57 3.43 27.83
N HIS A 446 -17.10 2.61 26.89
CA HIS A 446 -16.09 2.99 25.90
C HIS A 446 -16.73 3.17 24.53
N TRP A 447 -16.74 4.40 24.02
CA TRP A 447 -17.26 4.73 22.70
C TRP A 447 -16.10 4.94 21.73
N TYR A 448 -15.89 3.99 20.83
CA TYR A 448 -14.86 4.05 19.81
C TYR A 448 -15.41 4.61 18.49
N LEU A 449 -14.84 5.73 18.03
CA LEU A 449 -15.34 6.48 16.86
C LEU A 449 -14.35 6.54 15.69
N SER A 450 -13.35 5.64 15.66
CA SER A 450 -12.34 5.61 14.59
C SER A 450 -11.74 7.00 14.33
N ASN A 451 -11.79 7.54 13.11
CA ASN A 451 -11.43 8.92 12.76
C ASN A 451 -12.66 9.79 12.38
N ALA A 452 -13.87 9.42 12.81
CA ALA A 452 -15.11 10.09 12.44
C ALA A 452 -15.26 11.42 13.21
N GLY A 453 -14.76 12.48 12.60
CA GLY A 453 -14.62 13.77 13.25
C GLY A 453 -15.97 14.32 13.75
N THR A 454 -16.96 14.37 12.87
CA THR A 454 -18.32 14.86 13.17
C THR A 454 -18.99 14.05 14.28
N ALA A 455 -18.87 12.71 14.23
CA ALA A 455 -19.44 11.84 15.24
C ALA A 455 -18.84 12.11 16.63
N ALA A 456 -17.51 12.26 16.71
CA ALA A 456 -16.84 12.56 17.97
C ALA A 456 -17.33 13.88 18.60
N ARG A 457 -17.54 14.94 17.80
CA ARG A 457 -18.04 16.22 18.31
C ARG A 457 -19.48 16.07 18.83
N PHE A 458 -20.37 15.56 17.98
CA PHE A 458 -21.79 15.40 18.31
C PHE A 458 -22.01 14.53 19.54
N LEU A 459 -21.36 13.36 19.59
CA LEU A 459 -21.50 12.42 20.69
C LEU A 459 -20.84 12.90 21.98
N THR A 460 -19.90 13.85 21.93
CA THR A 460 -19.36 14.50 23.14
C THR A 460 -20.45 15.25 23.88
N SER A 461 -21.29 16.03 23.20
CA SER A 461 -22.42 16.72 23.84
C SER A 461 -23.50 15.73 24.29
N VAL A 462 -23.80 14.69 23.52
CA VAL A 462 -24.77 13.64 23.89
C VAL A 462 -24.38 12.89 25.16
N ALA A 463 -23.09 12.55 25.29
CA ALA A 463 -22.57 11.84 26.45
C ALA A 463 -22.78 12.59 27.78
N THR A 464 -22.95 13.91 27.74
CA THR A 464 -23.19 14.70 28.97
C THR A 464 -24.53 14.39 29.64
N PHE A 465 -25.53 13.91 28.89
CA PHE A 465 -26.89 13.68 29.40
C PHE A 465 -27.43 12.25 29.19
N CYS A 466 -26.59 11.31 28.74
CA CYS A 466 -27.00 9.92 28.52
C CYS A 466 -27.01 9.03 29.79
N GLY A 467 -26.57 9.56 30.94
CA GLY A 467 -26.75 8.93 32.25
C GLY A 467 -25.68 7.91 32.67
N ALA A 468 -24.56 7.78 31.96
CA ALA A 468 -23.41 6.93 32.30
C ALA A 468 -22.08 7.68 32.15
N GLU A 469 -21.04 7.27 32.88
CA GLU A 469 -19.68 7.77 32.63
C GLU A 469 -19.12 7.14 31.35
N ILE A 470 -18.73 8.00 30.39
CA ILE A 470 -18.32 7.59 29.05
C ILE A 470 -16.87 7.99 28.80
N THR A 471 -16.10 7.09 28.22
CA THR A 471 -14.81 7.36 27.59
C THR A 471 -14.96 7.35 26.08
N LEU A 472 -14.89 8.53 25.46
CA LEU A 472 -14.98 8.71 24.01
C LEU A 472 -13.57 8.72 23.41
N THR A 473 -13.31 7.83 22.45
CA THR A 473 -11.98 7.64 21.86
C THR A 473 -12.05 7.30 20.37
N GLY A 474 -10.90 7.12 19.74
CA GLY A 474 -10.77 6.74 18.33
C GLY A 474 -9.37 6.23 18.00
N ASN A 475 -9.05 6.19 16.72
CA ASN A 475 -7.72 5.79 16.24
C ASN A 475 -6.64 6.84 16.61
N HIS A 476 -5.37 6.57 16.29
CA HIS A 476 -4.27 7.48 16.59
C HIS A 476 -4.51 8.90 16.06
N ARG A 477 -5.02 9.02 14.82
CA ARG A 477 -5.30 10.32 14.20
C ARG A 477 -6.43 11.08 14.91
N MET A 478 -7.44 10.40 15.45
CA MET A 478 -8.47 11.04 16.27
C MET A 478 -7.87 11.66 17.54
N GLN A 479 -6.82 11.05 18.10
CA GLN A 479 -6.15 11.54 19.32
C GLN A 479 -5.28 12.79 19.07
N GLU A 480 -5.16 13.22 17.81
CA GLU A 480 -4.49 14.46 17.40
C GLU A 480 -5.49 15.53 16.94
N ARG A 481 -6.79 15.21 16.93
CA ARG A 481 -7.81 16.11 16.38
C ARG A 481 -8.33 17.08 17.45
N PRO A 482 -8.34 18.39 17.16
CA PRO A 482 -8.75 19.39 18.15
C PRO A 482 -10.25 19.27 18.47
N ILE A 483 -10.57 19.39 19.76
CA ILE A 483 -11.94 19.47 20.29
C ILE A 483 -12.06 20.45 21.47
N ALA A 484 -10.99 21.19 21.78
CA ALA A 484 -10.86 22.02 22.97
C ALA A 484 -12.03 22.99 23.18
N ASP A 485 -12.34 23.81 22.17
CA ASP A 485 -13.39 24.83 22.29
C ASP A 485 -14.77 24.25 22.64
N LEU A 486 -15.08 23.04 22.16
CA LEU A 486 -16.33 22.36 22.51
C LEU A 486 -16.32 21.91 23.98
N VAL A 487 -15.20 21.31 24.42
CA VAL A 487 -15.03 20.86 25.80
C VAL A 487 -15.08 22.04 26.77
N ASP A 488 -14.39 23.13 26.45
CA ASP A 488 -14.33 24.34 27.27
C ASP A 488 -15.70 25.00 27.39
N ALA A 489 -16.46 25.07 26.27
CA ALA A 489 -17.81 25.60 26.30
C ALA A 489 -18.75 24.73 27.15
N LEU A 490 -18.71 23.40 27.00
CA LEU A 490 -19.53 22.48 27.78
C LEU A 490 -19.16 22.53 29.28
N ASN A 491 -17.88 22.54 29.62
CA ASN A 491 -17.41 22.64 31.01
C ASN A 491 -17.82 23.99 31.63
N THR A 492 -17.72 25.10 30.89
CA THR A 492 -18.17 26.42 31.33
C THR A 492 -19.69 26.46 31.54
N ASN A 493 -20.46 25.69 30.76
CA ASN A 493 -21.90 25.54 30.97
C ASN A 493 -22.28 24.58 32.12
N GLY A 494 -21.29 24.00 32.81
CA GLY A 494 -21.50 23.14 33.99
C GLY A 494 -21.43 21.63 33.74
N CYS A 495 -20.95 21.20 32.57
CA CYS A 495 -20.62 19.80 32.33
C CYS A 495 -19.25 19.44 32.95
N HIS A 496 -18.95 18.14 33.08
CA HIS A 496 -17.65 17.65 33.56
C HIS A 496 -17.01 16.71 32.54
N ILE A 497 -16.05 17.26 31.78
CA ILE A 497 -15.31 16.57 30.72
C ILE A 497 -13.81 16.75 30.96
N ALA A 498 -13.07 15.65 31.05
CA ALA A 498 -11.62 15.63 31.24
C ALA A 498 -10.91 14.96 30.05
N TYR A 499 -9.71 15.44 29.72
CA TYR A 499 -8.82 14.78 28.77
C TYR A 499 -8.09 13.62 29.47
N ASP A 500 -8.15 12.42 28.90
CA ASP A 500 -7.51 11.24 29.50
C ASP A 500 -6.02 11.12 29.12
N LYS A 501 -5.60 11.74 28.01
CA LYS A 501 -4.21 11.71 27.52
C LYS A 501 -3.67 13.09 27.16
N THR A 502 -4.03 13.59 25.97
CA THR A 502 -3.49 14.83 25.41
C THR A 502 -4.49 15.95 25.61
N SER A 503 -4.06 17.07 26.21
CA SER A 503 -4.93 18.24 26.37
C SER A 503 -5.41 18.75 25.00
N GLY A 504 -6.70 19.05 24.90
CA GLY A 504 -7.34 19.59 23.69
C GLY A 504 -7.74 18.56 22.63
N CYS A 505 -7.43 17.27 22.81
CA CYS A 505 -7.75 16.19 21.88
C CYS A 505 -8.35 14.96 22.61
N PRO A 506 -9.19 14.12 21.97
CA PRO A 506 -9.59 12.83 22.55
C PRO A 506 -8.37 11.94 22.90
N PRO A 507 -8.47 10.97 23.83
CA PRO A 507 -9.69 10.47 24.45
C PRO A 507 -10.27 11.40 25.53
N LEU A 508 -11.59 11.47 25.61
CA LEU A 508 -12.34 12.27 26.59
C LEU A 508 -13.04 11.37 27.60
N ARG A 509 -12.92 11.68 28.88
CA ARG A 509 -13.72 11.11 29.96
C ARG A 509 -14.83 12.08 30.33
N ILE A 510 -16.07 11.64 30.20
CA ILE A 510 -17.28 12.47 30.31
C ILE A 510 -18.13 11.93 31.45
N THR A 511 -18.32 12.74 32.49
CA THR A 511 -19.19 12.41 33.63
C THR A 511 -20.63 12.82 33.32
N PRO A 512 -21.65 12.00 33.65
CA PRO A 512 -23.04 12.26 33.26
C PRO A 512 -23.70 13.28 34.21
N THR A 513 -23.30 14.53 34.13
CA THR A 513 -23.84 15.62 34.97
C THR A 513 -25.13 16.25 34.41
N GLY A 514 -25.56 15.82 33.22
CA GLY A 514 -26.61 16.47 32.44
C GLY A 514 -26.07 17.70 31.70
N LEU A 515 -26.85 18.19 30.72
CA LEU A 515 -26.62 19.47 30.07
C LEU A 515 -27.46 20.55 30.76
N PRO A 516 -26.87 21.57 31.41
CA PRO A 516 -27.65 22.54 32.19
C PRO A 516 -28.54 23.47 31.36
N GLY A 517 -28.04 24.00 30.24
CA GLY A 517 -28.72 25.01 29.42
C GLY A 517 -28.45 26.44 29.92
N GLY A 518 -29.40 27.36 29.72
CA GLY A 518 -29.24 28.77 30.11
C GLY A 518 -28.28 29.55 29.18
N PRO A 519 -27.67 30.65 29.65
CA PRO A 519 -26.74 31.43 28.85
C PRO A 519 -25.46 30.66 28.55
N MET A 520 -25.08 30.59 27.27
CA MET A 520 -23.85 29.94 26.81
C MET A 520 -23.15 30.81 25.77
N ARG A 521 -21.82 30.90 25.86
CA ARG A 521 -20.98 31.65 24.90
C ARG A 521 -20.03 30.70 24.19
N MET A 522 -19.88 30.89 22.87
CA MET A 522 -18.98 30.08 22.04
C MET A 522 -18.34 30.90 20.93
N GLN A 523 -17.14 30.50 20.50
CA GLN A 523 -16.50 31.05 19.31
C GLN A 523 -17.05 30.37 18.05
N GLY A 524 -17.47 31.18 17.07
CA GLY A 524 -18.03 30.77 15.79
C GLY A 524 -17.01 30.66 14.65
N LYS A 525 -15.75 31.06 14.85
CA LYS A 525 -14.69 31.08 13.81
C LYS A 525 -13.97 29.74 13.56
N VAL A 526 -13.87 28.86 14.56
CA VAL A 526 -12.96 27.69 14.50
C VAL A 526 -13.60 26.49 13.81
N SER A 527 -14.77 26.02 14.28
CA SER A 527 -15.46 24.87 13.68
C SER A 527 -16.97 24.91 13.86
N SER A 528 -17.71 24.78 12.75
CA SER A 528 -19.16 24.68 12.75
C SER A 528 -19.70 23.44 13.49
N GLN A 529 -18.87 22.40 13.64
CA GLN A 529 -19.29 21.16 14.30
C GLN A 529 -19.54 21.35 15.79
N TYR A 530 -18.81 22.27 16.44
CA TYR A 530 -18.95 22.51 17.88
C TYR A 530 -20.30 23.16 18.20
N VAL A 531 -20.62 24.25 17.50
CA VAL A 531 -21.90 24.95 17.66
C VAL A 531 -23.07 24.02 17.30
N SER A 532 -22.99 23.29 16.19
CA SER A 532 -24.02 22.31 15.82
C SER A 532 -24.20 21.22 16.88
N SER A 533 -23.12 20.72 17.48
CA SER A 533 -23.19 19.70 18.54
C SER A 533 -24.03 20.15 19.73
N VAL A 534 -23.78 21.38 20.18
CA VAL A 534 -24.52 22.00 21.28
C VAL A 534 -25.99 22.24 20.89
N LEU A 535 -26.26 22.80 19.71
CA LEU A 535 -27.62 23.04 19.23
C LEU A 535 -28.46 21.76 19.14
N LEU A 536 -27.89 20.66 18.62
CA LEU A 536 -28.57 19.37 18.49
C LEU A 536 -28.87 18.72 19.86
N SER A 537 -28.07 19.04 20.87
CA SER A 537 -28.20 18.51 22.24
C SER A 537 -29.07 19.38 23.14
N ALA A 538 -29.16 20.67 22.85
CA ALA A 538 -29.81 21.68 23.67
C ALA A 538 -31.28 21.40 24.04
N PRO A 539 -32.12 20.78 23.18
CA PRO A 539 -33.49 20.46 23.59
C PRO A 539 -33.60 19.54 24.80
N TYR A 540 -32.57 18.70 25.02
CA TYR A 540 -32.48 17.78 26.16
C TYR A 540 -31.83 18.41 27.40
N ALA A 541 -31.49 19.70 27.37
CA ALA A 541 -30.95 20.41 28.52
C ALA A 541 -31.98 20.58 29.65
N SER A 542 -31.49 20.82 30.87
CA SER A 542 -32.34 21.04 32.05
C SER A 542 -33.18 22.31 31.93
N SER A 543 -32.65 23.33 31.25
CA SER A 543 -33.29 24.62 30.95
C SER A 543 -33.12 25.01 29.48
N PRO A 544 -33.98 25.89 28.90
CA PRO A 544 -33.79 26.41 27.55
C PRO A 544 -32.40 27.02 27.37
N LEU A 545 -31.78 26.81 26.20
CA LEU A 545 -30.45 27.35 25.87
C LEU A 545 -30.56 28.72 25.23
N ASP A 546 -29.73 29.65 25.70
CA ASP A 546 -29.52 30.98 25.12
C ASP A 546 -28.07 31.09 24.66
N LEU A 547 -27.83 30.75 23.39
CA LEU A 547 -26.50 30.65 22.82
C LEU A 547 -26.11 31.95 22.12
N LEU A 548 -25.04 32.58 22.59
CA LEU A 548 -24.43 33.75 21.97
C LEU A 548 -23.07 33.37 21.35
N LEU A 549 -22.92 33.61 20.05
CA LEU A 549 -21.62 33.51 19.38
C LEU A 549 -20.88 34.84 19.54
N GLU A 550 -19.60 34.77 19.86
CA GLU A 550 -18.81 35.97 20.20
C GLU A 550 -18.60 36.92 19.01
N GLU A 551 -18.70 36.40 17.79
CA GLU A 551 -18.46 37.15 16.56
C GLU A 551 -19.76 37.62 15.90
N ASP A 552 -19.75 38.81 15.31
CA ASP A 552 -20.89 39.38 14.59
C ASP A 552 -21.17 38.67 13.24
N ALA A 553 -20.13 38.07 12.65
CA ALA A 553 -20.21 37.31 11.40
C ALA A 553 -19.45 35.96 11.54
N PRO A 554 -20.11 34.91 12.05
CA PRO A 554 -19.47 33.62 12.24
C PRO A 554 -19.31 32.87 10.91
N THR A 555 -18.10 32.38 10.62
CA THR A 555 -17.79 31.57 9.41
C THR A 555 -18.62 30.28 9.35
N SER A 556 -19.14 29.83 10.50
CA SER A 556 -19.98 28.64 10.65
C SER A 556 -21.47 28.87 10.39
N LEU A 557 -21.91 30.11 10.11
CA LEU A 557 -23.33 30.47 9.97
C LEU A 557 -24.14 29.55 9.04
N PRO A 558 -23.67 29.17 7.83
CA PRO A 558 -24.44 28.29 6.96
C PRO A 558 -24.76 26.93 7.60
N TYR A 559 -23.80 26.34 8.31
CA TYR A 559 -24.01 25.07 9.01
C TYR A 559 -24.90 25.23 10.24
N ILE A 560 -24.87 26.38 10.91
CA ILE A 560 -25.77 26.69 12.01
C ILE A 560 -27.21 26.77 11.49
N LEU A 561 -27.44 27.53 10.43
CA LEU A 561 -28.76 27.67 9.80
C LEU A 561 -29.30 26.32 9.31
N MET A 562 -28.47 25.52 8.62
CA MET A 562 -28.79 24.14 8.26
C MET A 562 -29.20 23.33 9.51
N THR A 563 -28.44 23.41 10.60
CA THR A 563 -28.77 22.68 11.83
C THR A 563 -30.11 23.12 12.40
N THR A 564 -30.38 24.42 12.46
CA THR A 564 -31.65 24.94 12.99
C THR A 564 -32.85 24.58 12.11
N GLN A 565 -32.67 24.52 10.78
CA GLN A 565 -33.71 24.07 9.86
C GLN A 565 -34.01 22.57 10.05
N LEU A 566 -32.96 21.74 10.14
CA LEU A 566 -33.12 20.31 10.43
C LEU A 566 -33.81 20.08 11.78
N MET A 567 -33.46 20.85 12.81
CA MET A 567 -34.16 20.79 14.10
C MET A 567 -35.66 21.12 13.94
N ALA A 568 -36.00 22.10 13.11
CA ALA A 568 -37.38 22.48 12.85
C ALA A 568 -38.15 21.38 12.10
N ASP A 569 -37.51 20.70 11.14
CA ASP A 569 -38.07 19.54 10.43
C ASP A 569 -38.36 18.38 11.39
N PHE A 570 -37.60 18.27 12.49
CA PHE A 570 -37.79 17.32 13.59
C PHE A 570 -38.58 17.92 14.77
N GLY A 571 -39.34 18.99 14.54
CA GLY A 571 -40.32 19.54 15.48
C GLY A 571 -39.81 20.52 16.54
N ILE A 572 -38.54 20.94 16.49
CA ILE A 572 -37.96 21.91 17.42
C ILE A 572 -37.53 23.19 16.68
N ARG A 573 -38.22 24.30 16.94
CA ARG A 573 -37.91 25.59 16.30
C ARG A 573 -36.95 26.41 17.15
N VAL A 574 -35.78 26.71 16.60
CA VAL A 574 -34.81 27.64 17.19
C VAL A 574 -35.15 29.06 16.78
N GLN A 575 -35.16 30.00 17.73
CA GLN A 575 -35.37 31.41 17.45
C GLN A 575 -34.02 32.14 17.35
N GLN A 576 -33.70 32.66 16.17
CA GLN A 576 -32.55 33.54 16.00
C GLN A 576 -32.92 34.97 16.39
N THR A 577 -32.14 35.59 17.29
CA THR A 577 -32.36 36.95 17.79
C THR A 577 -31.12 37.81 17.51
N GLY A 578 -31.13 38.61 16.45
CA GLY A 578 -29.92 39.30 15.97
C GLY A 578 -29.02 38.39 15.11
N ALA A 579 -27.80 38.84 14.80
CA ALA A 579 -26.91 38.14 13.86
C ALA A 579 -26.29 36.86 14.43
N ASN A 580 -26.06 36.80 15.74
CA ASN A 580 -25.19 35.81 16.38
C ASN A 580 -25.77 35.15 17.65
N ARG A 581 -27.08 35.30 17.94
CA ARG A 581 -27.73 34.72 19.12
C ARG A 581 -28.89 33.80 18.78
N PHE A 582 -28.94 32.63 19.40
CA PHE A 582 -29.87 31.54 19.11
C PHE A 582 -30.52 31.04 20.41
N LEU A 583 -31.85 31.13 20.48
CA LEU A 583 -32.65 30.64 21.60
C LEU A 583 -33.23 29.27 21.24
N VAL A 584 -32.85 28.23 21.99
CA VAL A 584 -33.29 26.85 21.78
C VAL A 584 -34.25 26.44 22.90
N PRO A 585 -35.49 26.02 22.59
CA PRO A 585 -36.44 25.58 23.60
C PRO A 585 -36.08 24.17 24.11
N ARG A 586 -36.53 23.86 25.33
CA ARG A 586 -36.49 22.49 25.85
C ARG A 586 -37.57 21.63 25.17
N GLY A 587 -37.24 20.41 24.80
CA GLY A 587 -38.17 19.50 24.15
C GLY A 587 -37.53 18.18 23.73
N VAL A 588 -38.34 17.34 23.08
CA VAL A 588 -37.89 16.09 22.46
C VAL A 588 -38.20 16.20 20.97
N TYR A 589 -37.27 15.80 20.13
CA TYR A 589 -37.50 15.78 18.68
C TYR A 589 -38.67 14.85 18.35
N THR A 590 -39.50 15.22 17.37
CA THR A 590 -40.56 14.38 16.82
C THR A 590 -40.13 13.91 15.45
N ASN A 591 -39.92 12.59 15.31
CA ASN A 591 -39.43 12.03 14.06
C ASN A 591 -40.48 12.19 12.95
N PRO A 592 -40.14 12.77 11.79
CA PRO A 592 -40.99 12.67 10.61
C PRO A 592 -41.02 11.21 10.13
N ALA A 593 -42.14 10.79 9.54
CA ALA A 593 -42.29 9.42 9.03
C ALA A 593 -41.22 9.07 7.99
N THR A 594 -40.84 10.05 7.17
CA THR A 594 -39.83 9.94 6.12
C THR A 594 -38.99 11.21 6.07
N TYR A 595 -37.70 11.08 5.80
CA TYR A 595 -36.80 12.20 5.55
C TYR A 595 -35.90 11.88 4.35
N HIS A 596 -35.78 12.81 3.40
CA HIS A 596 -34.89 12.66 2.26
C HIS A 596 -33.66 13.55 2.45
N VAL A 597 -32.48 12.94 2.48
CA VAL A 597 -31.21 13.67 2.57
C VAL A 597 -30.86 14.24 1.20
N GLU A 598 -30.69 15.56 1.14
CA GLU A 598 -30.21 16.25 -0.06
C GLU A 598 -28.84 15.72 -0.51
N VAL A 599 -28.56 15.78 -1.82
CA VAL A 599 -27.24 15.44 -2.37
C VAL A 599 -26.14 16.37 -1.84
N ASP A 600 -24.91 15.88 -1.75
CA ASP A 600 -23.79 16.64 -1.20
C ASP A 600 -23.38 17.79 -2.11
N ALA A 601 -23.67 19.03 -1.69
CA ALA A 601 -23.40 20.21 -2.51
C ALA A 601 -21.90 20.42 -2.78
N SER A 602 -21.03 20.07 -1.82
CA SER A 602 -19.59 20.11 -2.03
C SER A 602 -19.12 19.11 -3.08
N SER A 603 -19.66 17.88 -3.07
CA SER A 603 -19.34 16.85 -4.05
C SER A 603 -19.94 17.14 -5.43
N ALA A 604 -21.07 17.85 -5.48
CA ALA A 604 -21.63 18.35 -6.72
C ALA A 604 -20.74 19.39 -7.42
N THR A 605 -19.82 20.04 -6.71
CA THR A 605 -18.91 21.02 -7.32
C THR A 605 -18.03 20.39 -8.40
N TYR A 606 -17.58 19.16 -8.23
CA TYR A 606 -16.67 18.48 -9.17
C TYR A 606 -17.29 18.21 -10.56
N PRO A 607 -18.46 17.56 -10.68
CA PRO A 607 -19.11 17.38 -11.99
C PRO A 607 -19.53 18.71 -12.64
N LEU A 608 -19.95 19.71 -11.86
CA LEU A 608 -20.24 21.04 -12.39
C LEU A 608 -18.98 21.74 -12.92
N ALA A 609 -17.84 21.58 -12.24
CA ALA A 609 -16.56 22.11 -12.67
C ALA A 609 -15.98 21.37 -13.88
N LEU A 610 -16.25 20.06 -14.03
CA LEU A 610 -15.93 19.30 -15.25
C LEU A 610 -16.60 19.92 -16.49
N ALA A 611 -17.88 20.33 -16.38
CA ALA A 611 -18.54 21.08 -17.46
C ALA A 611 -17.84 22.42 -17.73
N ALA A 612 -17.54 23.16 -16.66
CA ALA A 612 -16.93 24.48 -16.75
C ALA A 612 -15.58 24.45 -17.50
N ILE A 613 -14.69 23.52 -17.13
CA ILE A 613 -13.32 23.47 -17.64
C ILE A 613 -13.23 22.85 -19.05
N THR A 614 -14.08 21.87 -19.36
CA THR A 614 -14.08 21.17 -20.66
C THR A 614 -14.93 21.86 -21.74
N GLY A 615 -15.73 22.87 -21.37
CA GLY A 615 -16.68 23.52 -22.25
C GLY A 615 -17.93 22.68 -22.55
N GLY A 616 -18.20 21.67 -21.72
CA GLY A 616 -19.34 20.78 -21.84
C GLY A 616 -20.55 21.22 -21.01
N ARG A 617 -21.55 20.34 -20.87
CA ARG A 617 -22.79 20.58 -20.11
C ARG A 617 -23.07 19.46 -19.14
N VAL A 618 -23.01 19.75 -17.84
CA VAL A 618 -23.30 18.76 -16.80
C VAL A 618 -24.43 19.25 -15.91
N THR A 619 -25.35 18.34 -15.61
CA THR A 619 -26.45 18.53 -14.65
C THR A 619 -26.22 17.66 -13.42
N VAL A 620 -26.46 18.22 -12.25
CA VAL A 620 -26.54 17.47 -10.98
C VAL A 620 -28.00 17.50 -10.52
N PRO A 621 -28.74 16.38 -10.67
CA PRO A 621 -30.07 16.24 -10.11
C PRO A 621 -30.01 16.10 -8.58
N GLY A 622 -31.08 16.51 -7.90
CA GLY A 622 -31.19 16.51 -6.44
C GLY A 622 -30.60 17.74 -5.75
N LEU A 623 -29.83 18.59 -6.45
CA LEU A 623 -29.29 19.85 -5.93
C LEU A 623 -30.05 21.04 -6.54
N GLY A 624 -31.08 21.54 -5.87
CA GLY A 624 -31.88 22.66 -6.35
C GLY A 624 -31.67 23.98 -5.61
N SER A 625 -32.42 25.01 -5.99
CA SER A 625 -32.41 26.35 -5.41
C SER A 625 -32.97 26.42 -3.98
N THR A 626 -33.61 25.35 -3.52
CA THR A 626 -34.10 25.18 -2.15
C THR A 626 -33.06 24.58 -1.21
N SER A 627 -31.87 24.21 -1.71
CA SER A 627 -30.84 23.60 -0.89
C SER A 627 -30.38 24.53 0.23
N THR A 628 -30.24 23.96 1.42
CA THR A 628 -29.73 24.67 2.61
C THR A 628 -28.20 24.69 2.68
N GLN A 629 -27.52 24.08 1.71
CA GLN A 629 -26.07 23.91 1.70
C GLN A 629 -25.39 25.10 0.99
N GLY A 630 -24.47 25.78 1.70
CA GLY A 630 -23.78 26.96 1.16
C GLY A 630 -22.99 26.69 -0.12
N ASP A 631 -22.37 25.51 -0.24
CA ASP A 631 -21.61 25.07 -1.42
C ASP A 631 -22.48 24.96 -2.69
N ALA A 632 -23.82 24.89 -2.58
CA ALA A 632 -24.72 24.86 -3.73
C ALA A 632 -24.60 26.12 -4.61
N ALA A 633 -24.12 27.23 -4.02
CA ALA A 633 -23.90 28.49 -4.72
C ALA A 633 -22.63 28.51 -5.59
N VAL A 634 -21.82 27.43 -5.64
CA VAL A 634 -20.59 27.39 -6.48
C VAL A 634 -20.86 27.69 -7.95
N HIS A 635 -22.06 27.37 -8.46
CA HIS A 635 -22.41 27.67 -9.85
C HIS A 635 -22.36 29.18 -10.14
N THR A 636 -22.60 30.05 -9.15
CA THR A 636 -22.51 31.51 -9.30
C THR A 636 -21.08 31.97 -9.51
N VAL A 637 -20.12 31.30 -8.87
CA VAL A 637 -18.69 31.53 -9.08
C VAL A 637 -18.30 31.10 -10.49
N LEU A 638 -18.75 29.91 -10.93
CA LEU A 638 -18.51 29.42 -12.29
C LEU A 638 -19.16 30.35 -13.34
N GLN A 639 -20.33 30.91 -13.06
CA GLN A 639 -20.96 31.93 -13.91
C GLN A 639 -20.10 33.19 -14.02
N ALA A 640 -19.54 33.68 -12.91
CA ALA A 640 -18.61 34.82 -12.91
C ALA A 640 -17.31 34.53 -13.68
N MET A 641 -16.90 33.26 -13.74
CA MET A 641 -15.77 32.80 -14.57
C MET A 641 -16.12 32.63 -16.05
N GLY A 642 -17.38 32.86 -16.46
CA GLY A 642 -17.82 32.85 -17.86
C GLY A 642 -18.70 31.67 -18.27
N CYS A 643 -19.12 30.80 -17.34
CA CYS A 643 -20.07 29.73 -17.64
C CYS A 643 -21.51 30.24 -17.79
N THR A 644 -22.33 29.49 -18.53
CA THR A 644 -23.80 29.62 -18.45
C THR A 644 -24.31 28.62 -17.42
N THR A 645 -25.06 29.07 -16.43
CA THR A 645 -25.54 28.20 -15.34
C THR A 645 -27.04 28.35 -15.15
N GLY A 646 -27.69 27.31 -14.65
CA GLY A 646 -29.08 27.39 -14.23
C GLY A 646 -29.37 26.44 -13.07
N GLN A 647 -30.38 26.81 -12.29
CA GLN A 647 -30.81 26.05 -11.13
C GLN A 647 -32.33 26.13 -11.05
N ASP A 648 -32.98 24.98 -10.91
CA ASP A 648 -34.41 24.88 -10.59
C ASP A 648 -34.60 24.34 -9.16
N ALA A 649 -35.82 24.01 -8.77
CA ALA A 649 -36.12 23.54 -7.41
C ALA A 649 -35.43 22.21 -7.04
N HIS A 650 -34.96 21.44 -8.03
CA HIS A 650 -34.47 20.06 -7.85
C HIS A 650 -33.17 19.76 -8.60
N SER A 651 -32.59 20.69 -9.37
CA SER A 651 -31.38 20.44 -10.14
C SER A 651 -30.55 21.71 -10.37
N THR A 652 -29.24 21.51 -10.52
CA THR A 652 -28.27 22.54 -10.89
C THR A 652 -27.51 22.08 -12.13
N TRP A 653 -27.34 22.94 -13.12
CA TRP A 653 -26.57 22.63 -14.31
C TRP A 653 -25.60 23.76 -14.68
N VAL A 654 -24.47 23.37 -15.26
CA VAL A 654 -23.42 24.27 -15.75
C VAL A 654 -23.08 23.90 -17.20
N GLN A 655 -22.99 24.91 -18.06
CA GLN A 655 -22.43 24.86 -19.40
C GLN A 655 -21.16 25.70 -19.41
N GLY A 656 -20.01 25.05 -19.61
CA GLY A 656 -18.72 25.73 -19.71
C GLY A 656 -18.61 26.57 -21.00
N PRO A 657 -17.82 27.66 -20.98
CA PRO A 657 -17.47 28.38 -22.19
C PRO A 657 -16.49 27.56 -23.04
N ALA A 658 -16.05 28.07 -24.20
CA ALA A 658 -15.03 27.39 -25.00
C ALA A 658 -13.78 27.10 -24.14
N CYS A 659 -13.20 25.90 -24.27
CA CYS A 659 -12.06 25.49 -23.46
C CYS A 659 -10.93 26.54 -23.51
N GLY A 660 -10.40 26.90 -22.34
CA GLY A 660 -9.38 27.93 -22.17
C GLY A 660 -9.85 29.38 -22.20
N THR A 661 -11.16 29.64 -22.25
CA THR A 661 -11.72 31.00 -22.22
C THR A 661 -12.30 31.42 -20.88
N LEU A 662 -12.23 30.56 -19.86
CA LEU A 662 -12.59 30.90 -18.48
C LEU A 662 -11.84 32.15 -18.02
N GLN A 663 -12.49 32.99 -17.21
CA GLN A 663 -11.94 34.24 -16.68
C GLN A 663 -11.63 34.11 -15.19
N ALA A 664 -10.55 34.75 -14.75
CA ALA A 664 -10.19 34.81 -13.33
C ALA A 664 -11.19 35.66 -12.53
N VAL A 665 -11.32 35.35 -11.24
CA VAL A 665 -12.25 36.02 -10.31
C VAL A 665 -11.57 36.37 -8.99
N ASN A 666 -12.10 37.37 -8.28
CA ASN A 666 -11.78 37.59 -6.86
C ASN A 666 -13.04 37.26 -6.07
N VAL A 667 -12.97 36.26 -5.19
CA VAL A 667 -14.15 35.68 -4.54
C VAL A 667 -13.89 35.41 -3.06
N ASP A 668 -14.86 35.80 -2.23
CA ASP A 668 -14.94 35.37 -0.84
C ASP A 668 -15.74 34.05 -0.80
N MET A 669 -15.12 32.99 -0.28
CA MET A 669 -15.72 31.66 -0.19
C MET A 669 -16.08 31.27 1.26
N MET A 670 -16.24 32.23 2.17
CA MET A 670 -16.60 31.98 3.58
C MET A 670 -17.85 31.11 3.75
N THR A 671 -18.84 31.22 2.85
CA THR A 671 -20.08 30.44 2.92
C THR A 671 -20.01 29.09 2.19
N MET A 672 -18.95 28.86 1.41
CA MET A 672 -18.76 27.67 0.58
C MET A 672 -17.33 27.13 0.68
N THR A 673 -16.77 27.14 1.90
CA THR A 673 -15.32 26.97 2.12
C THR A 673 -14.78 25.64 1.58
N ASP A 674 -15.60 24.59 1.52
CA ASP A 674 -15.18 23.26 1.06
C ASP A 674 -15.11 23.14 -0.49
N ALA A 675 -15.73 24.07 -1.22
CA ALA A 675 -15.68 24.14 -2.69
C ALA A 675 -14.41 24.83 -3.23
N PHE A 676 -13.57 25.41 -2.35
CA PHE A 676 -12.43 26.23 -2.78
C PHE A 676 -11.41 25.45 -3.61
N MET A 677 -11.16 24.17 -3.31
CA MET A 677 -10.23 23.33 -4.06
C MET A 677 -10.71 23.14 -5.51
N THR A 678 -12.03 22.97 -5.69
CA THR A 678 -12.66 22.89 -7.00
C THR A 678 -12.52 24.20 -7.77
N VAL A 679 -12.77 25.34 -7.13
CA VAL A 679 -12.59 26.64 -7.78
C VAL A 679 -11.11 26.92 -8.09
N ALA A 680 -10.18 26.50 -7.23
CA ALA A 680 -8.75 26.70 -7.43
C ALA A 680 -8.21 25.96 -8.68
N VAL A 681 -8.67 24.73 -8.95
CA VAL A 681 -8.29 24.01 -10.18
C VAL A 681 -8.94 24.58 -11.44
N VAL A 682 -10.17 25.09 -11.34
CA VAL A 682 -10.80 25.82 -12.47
C VAL A 682 -10.06 27.14 -12.72
N ALA A 683 -9.63 27.82 -11.67
CA ALA A 683 -8.84 29.04 -11.73
C ALA A 683 -7.46 28.83 -12.36
N ALA A 684 -6.82 27.68 -12.12
CA ALA A 684 -5.58 27.29 -12.79
C ALA A 684 -5.73 27.24 -14.32
N ALA A 685 -6.91 26.87 -14.82
CA ALA A 685 -7.24 26.85 -16.24
C ALA A 685 -7.87 28.16 -16.75
N ALA A 686 -8.09 29.16 -15.90
CA ALA A 686 -8.67 30.45 -16.28
C ALA A 686 -7.63 31.45 -16.79
N ASN A 687 -8.08 32.53 -17.41
CA ASN A 687 -7.25 33.66 -17.83
C ASN A 687 -7.15 34.71 -16.72
N GLY A 688 -5.94 34.99 -16.24
CA GLY A 688 -5.67 36.03 -15.24
C GLY A 688 -5.40 35.49 -13.84
N LYS A 689 -5.31 36.40 -12.86
CA LYS A 689 -5.03 36.07 -11.45
C LYS A 689 -6.34 35.96 -10.67
N THR A 690 -6.58 34.81 -10.06
CA THR A 690 -7.71 34.56 -9.17
C THR A 690 -7.27 34.69 -7.72
N THR A 691 -8.13 35.28 -6.88
CA THR A 691 -7.93 35.38 -5.43
C THR A 691 -9.13 34.77 -4.72
N ILE A 692 -8.90 33.82 -3.83
CA ILE A 692 -9.92 33.18 -2.99
C ILE A 692 -9.62 33.54 -1.53
N THR A 693 -10.59 34.13 -0.82
CA THR A 693 -10.47 34.53 0.61
C THR A 693 -11.56 33.88 1.47
N GLY A 694 -11.53 34.07 2.79
CA GLY A 694 -12.56 33.56 3.70
C GLY A 694 -12.45 32.07 4.03
N ILE A 695 -11.31 31.42 3.78
CA ILE A 695 -11.11 29.96 3.89
C ILE A 695 -10.05 29.55 4.93
N ALA A 696 -9.74 30.41 5.91
CA ALA A 696 -8.74 30.14 6.95
C ALA A 696 -8.96 28.80 7.70
N ASN A 697 -10.22 28.37 7.85
CA ASN A 697 -10.59 27.11 8.48
C ASN A 697 -10.07 25.86 7.74
N GLN A 698 -9.68 25.97 6.47
CA GLN A 698 -9.19 24.86 5.65
C GLN A 698 -7.76 24.41 6.02
N ARG A 699 -7.07 25.15 6.89
CA ARG A 699 -5.73 24.82 7.40
C ARG A 699 -5.71 23.68 8.43
N VAL A 700 -6.83 23.45 9.12
CA VAL A 700 -6.93 22.55 10.28
C VAL A 700 -7.96 21.43 10.08
N LYS A 701 -8.25 21.05 8.83
CA LYS A 701 -9.22 20.01 8.47
C LYS A 701 -8.57 18.62 8.48
N GLU A 702 -8.68 17.86 7.38
CA GLU A 702 -7.97 16.59 7.21
C GLU A 702 -6.44 16.79 7.16
N CYS A 703 -6.03 17.80 6.40
CA CYS A 703 -4.67 18.33 6.25
C CYS A 703 -4.74 19.87 6.16
N ASN A 704 -3.59 20.51 5.99
CA ASN A 704 -3.54 21.92 5.61
C ASN A 704 -3.85 22.05 4.11
N ARG A 705 -5.14 22.08 3.76
CA ARG A 705 -5.59 22.03 2.36
C ARG A 705 -5.09 23.19 1.52
N ILE A 706 -4.91 24.37 2.12
CA ILE A 706 -4.40 25.55 1.40
C ILE A 706 -2.96 25.29 0.96
N GLU A 707 -2.10 24.90 1.89
CA GLU A 707 -0.70 24.54 1.62
C GLU A 707 -0.60 23.41 0.59
N VAL A 708 -1.39 22.35 0.76
CA VAL A 708 -1.38 21.21 -0.16
C VAL A 708 -1.83 21.64 -1.55
N MET A 709 -2.89 22.45 -1.69
CA MET A 709 -3.28 22.96 -3.01
C MET A 709 -2.17 23.78 -3.68
N VAL A 710 -1.42 24.59 -2.92
CA VAL A 710 -0.26 25.32 -3.45
C VAL A 710 0.82 24.36 -3.95
N GLN A 711 1.17 23.36 -3.14
CA GLN A 711 2.19 22.37 -3.48
C GLN A 711 1.81 21.52 -4.70
N GLU A 712 0.58 21.01 -4.74
CA GLU A 712 0.11 20.13 -5.80
C GLU A 712 -0.15 20.88 -7.12
N LEU A 713 -0.66 22.12 -7.07
CA LEU A 713 -0.79 22.96 -8.28
C LEU A 713 0.58 23.36 -8.84
N ALA A 714 1.58 23.58 -7.98
CA ALA A 714 2.95 23.86 -8.41
C ALA A 714 3.56 22.68 -9.19
N LYS A 715 3.25 21.42 -8.83
CA LYS A 715 3.65 20.24 -9.63
C LYS A 715 3.07 20.24 -11.04
N CYS A 716 1.90 20.87 -11.22
CA CYS A 716 1.28 21.09 -12.53
C CYS A 716 1.80 22.34 -13.25
N GLY A 717 2.83 23.02 -12.72
CA GLY A 717 3.40 24.23 -13.31
C GLY A 717 2.59 25.50 -13.07
N VAL A 718 1.65 25.49 -12.13
CA VAL A 718 0.78 26.64 -11.82
C VAL A 718 1.40 27.48 -10.71
N LEU A 719 1.65 28.76 -10.98
CA LEU A 719 2.12 29.68 -9.97
C LEU A 719 0.96 30.08 -9.04
N CYS A 720 1.11 29.79 -7.75
CA CYS A 720 0.12 30.09 -6.73
C CYS A 720 0.81 30.31 -5.38
N GLY A 721 0.07 30.83 -4.40
CA GLY A 721 0.61 31.06 -3.07
C GLY A 721 -0.47 31.36 -2.03
N GLU A 722 -0.07 31.28 -0.77
CA GLU A 722 -0.98 31.47 0.36
C GLU A 722 -1.28 32.95 0.63
N LEU A 723 -2.48 33.21 1.14
CA LEU A 723 -2.90 34.45 1.77
C LEU A 723 -3.18 34.17 3.27
N PRO A 724 -3.29 35.21 4.12
CA PRO A 724 -3.62 35.02 5.54
C PRO A 724 -4.86 34.15 5.77
N ASP A 725 -5.90 34.33 4.96
CA ASP A 725 -7.17 33.62 5.04
C ASP A 725 -7.59 33.00 3.69
N GLY A 726 -6.62 32.70 2.81
CA GLY A 726 -6.92 32.40 1.41
C GLY A 726 -5.77 31.85 0.58
N ILE A 727 -5.98 31.85 -0.74
CA ILE A 727 -5.01 31.43 -1.76
C ILE A 727 -5.16 32.33 -2.99
N TRP A 728 -4.05 32.63 -3.67
CA TRP A 728 -4.06 33.23 -5.01
C TRP A 728 -3.51 32.25 -6.03
N ILE A 729 -4.08 32.26 -7.24
CA ILE A 729 -3.69 31.38 -8.35
C ILE A 729 -3.51 32.21 -9.62
N GLN A 730 -2.37 32.07 -10.28
CA GLN A 730 -2.13 32.63 -11.61
C GLN A 730 -2.55 31.61 -12.67
N GLY A 731 -3.68 31.86 -13.33
CA GLY A 731 -4.24 30.97 -14.34
C GLY A 731 -3.48 30.99 -15.67
N LEU A 732 -3.54 29.87 -16.40
CA LEU A 732 -2.82 29.62 -17.66
C LEU A 732 -3.71 29.58 -18.91
N GLY A 733 -4.99 29.94 -18.82
CA GLY A 733 -5.88 30.12 -19.98
C GLY A 733 -6.14 28.84 -20.79
N GLY A 734 -6.36 27.71 -20.11
CA GLY A 734 -6.63 26.38 -20.67
C GLY A 734 -5.46 25.70 -21.38
N LYS A 735 -4.34 26.39 -21.61
CA LYS A 735 -3.11 25.76 -22.11
C LYS A 735 -2.49 24.96 -20.97
N ALA A 736 -2.38 23.64 -21.15
CA ALA A 736 -1.44 22.87 -20.35
C ALA A 736 -0.04 23.48 -20.53
N PRO A 737 0.76 23.64 -19.46
CA PRO A 737 2.12 24.15 -19.61
C PRO A 737 2.91 23.28 -20.60
N ILE A 738 3.76 23.92 -21.41
CA ILE A 738 4.56 23.26 -22.47
C ILE A 738 5.66 22.33 -21.85
N PHE A 739 5.75 22.25 -20.51
CA PHE A 739 6.61 21.34 -19.75
C PHE A 739 5.79 20.59 -18.69
N PRO A 740 6.03 19.28 -18.40
CA PRO A 740 7.05 18.37 -18.92
C PRO A 740 6.50 17.10 -19.63
N GLN A 741 7.39 16.36 -20.29
CA GLN A 741 7.19 14.97 -20.72
C GLN A 741 7.03 13.97 -19.53
N THR A 742 6.95 14.46 -18.28
CA THR A 742 6.86 13.65 -17.06
C THR A 742 5.50 13.80 -16.37
N LEU A 743 5.04 12.72 -15.74
CA LEU A 743 3.77 12.66 -15.02
C LEU A 743 3.80 13.52 -13.74
N ALA A 744 2.85 14.45 -13.59
CA ALA A 744 2.60 15.18 -12.36
C ALA A 744 1.86 14.27 -11.37
N LYS A 745 2.58 13.75 -10.38
CA LYS A 745 2.02 12.87 -9.35
C LYS A 745 1.43 13.70 -8.21
N ILE A 746 0.11 13.69 -8.13
CA ILE A 746 -0.68 14.42 -7.14
C ILE A 746 -0.82 13.58 -5.89
N ALA A 747 -0.22 14.04 -4.80
CA ALA A 747 -0.38 13.45 -3.48
C ALA A 747 -1.72 13.92 -2.89
N CYS A 748 -2.63 13.00 -2.59
CA CYS A 748 -3.95 13.37 -2.09
C CYS A 748 -3.99 13.55 -0.56
N HIS A 749 -2.94 13.12 0.15
CA HIS A 749 -2.85 13.18 1.62
C HIS A 749 -4.06 12.53 2.33
N ASN A 750 -4.62 11.47 1.73
CA ASN A 750 -5.86 10.82 2.18
C ASN A 750 -7.07 11.79 2.28
N ASP A 751 -7.08 12.84 1.45
CA ASP A 751 -8.17 13.80 1.32
C ASP A 751 -8.86 13.66 -0.03
N HIS A 752 -10.04 13.04 0.00
CA HIS A 752 -11.00 12.94 -1.09
C HIS A 752 -11.17 14.21 -1.93
N ARG A 753 -11.15 15.40 -1.32
CA ARG A 753 -11.41 16.66 -2.03
C ARG A 753 -10.27 17.00 -2.99
N ILE A 754 -9.04 16.72 -2.60
CA ILE A 754 -7.86 16.96 -3.45
C ILE A 754 -7.91 16.01 -4.66
N ALA A 755 -8.17 14.72 -4.45
CA ALA A 755 -8.28 13.75 -5.53
C ALA A 755 -9.33 14.15 -6.58
N MET A 756 -10.56 14.49 -6.14
CA MET A 756 -11.64 14.88 -7.05
C MET A 756 -11.36 16.22 -7.74
N SER A 757 -10.75 17.21 -7.06
CA SER A 757 -10.36 18.47 -7.70
C SER A 757 -9.30 18.27 -8.79
N PHE A 758 -8.26 17.46 -8.55
CA PHE A 758 -7.26 17.20 -9.59
C PHE A 758 -7.78 16.30 -10.72
N ALA A 759 -8.84 15.53 -10.50
CA ALA A 759 -9.56 14.86 -11.59
C ALA A 759 -10.22 15.87 -12.55
N VAL A 760 -10.75 16.98 -12.02
CA VAL A 760 -11.29 18.09 -12.84
C VAL A 760 -10.19 18.69 -13.72
N LEU A 761 -9.01 18.96 -13.16
CA LEU A 761 -7.88 19.51 -13.92
C LEU A 761 -7.37 18.50 -14.97
N GLY A 762 -7.26 17.22 -14.60
CA GLY A 762 -6.84 16.14 -15.50
C GLY A 762 -7.77 15.90 -16.68
N ALA A 763 -9.03 16.36 -16.61
CA ALA A 763 -9.97 16.26 -17.73
C ALA A 763 -9.59 17.15 -18.92
N VAL A 764 -8.75 18.17 -18.72
CA VAL A 764 -8.23 19.03 -19.79
C VAL A 764 -6.71 19.00 -19.92
N TRP A 765 -5.99 18.69 -18.84
CA TRP A 765 -4.52 18.66 -18.83
C TRP A 765 -4.01 17.22 -18.78
N PRO A 766 -3.16 16.81 -19.73
CA PRO A 766 -2.59 15.47 -19.74
C PRO A 766 -1.57 15.30 -18.59
N ASN A 767 -1.12 14.06 -18.39
CA ASN A 767 -0.01 13.71 -17.49
C ASN A 767 -0.26 13.96 -15.98
N ILE A 768 -1.51 14.13 -15.54
CA ILE A 768 -1.85 14.22 -14.10
C ILE A 768 -2.17 12.82 -13.58
N VAL A 769 -1.38 12.36 -12.60
CA VAL A 769 -1.57 11.07 -11.92
C VAL A 769 -2.03 11.34 -10.50
N ILE A 770 -3.21 10.84 -10.15
CA ILE A 770 -3.79 10.95 -8.82
C ILE A 770 -3.38 9.69 -8.06
N THR A 771 -2.60 9.86 -7.00
CA THR A 771 -1.86 8.74 -6.37
C THR A 771 -2.68 7.87 -5.42
N ASP A 772 -3.81 8.38 -4.93
CA ASP A 772 -4.68 7.70 -3.96
C ASP A 772 -6.13 7.84 -4.40
N LYS A 773 -6.52 7.03 -5.37
CA LYS A 773 -7.87 7.01 -5.96
C LYS A 773 -8.94 6.63 -4.92
N GLU A 774 -8.63 5.69 -4.01
CA GLU A 774 -9.59 5.15 -3.04
C GLU A 774 -9.98 6.17 -1.96
N CYS A 775 -9.22 7.25 -1.75
CA CYS A 775 -9.58 8.25 -0.76
C CYS A 775 -10.95 8.92 -1.04
N THR A 776 -11.45 8.89 -2.28
CA THR A 776 -12.78 9.42 -2.66
C THR A 776 -13.94 8.69 -1.98
N ASP A 777 -13.75 7.45 -1.54
CA ASP A 777 -14.78 6.63 -0.87
C ASP A 777 -15.35 7.27 0.40
N LYS A 778 -14.65 8.26 0.96
CA LYS A 778 -15.11 9.00 2.14
C LYS A 778 -16.39 9.80 1.91
N THR A 779 -16.60 10.34 0.71
CA THR A 779 -17.80 11.15 0.40
C THR A 779 -18.44 10.82 -0.94
N PHE A 780 -17.69 10.27 -1.89
CA PHE A 780 -18.18 9.95 -3.22
C PHE A 780 -17.56 8.64 -3.75
N PRO A 781 -17.94 7.46 -3.20
CA PRO A 781 -17.37 6.18 -3.61
C PRO A 781 -17.50 5.87 -5.11
N SER A 782 -18.62 6.29 -5.72
CA SER A 782 -18.88 6.10 -7.14
C SER A 782 -18.34 7.22 -8.02
N PHE A 783 -17.51 8.15 -7.51
CA PHE A 783 -17.03 9.30 -8.28
C PHE A 783 -16.40 8.91 -9.62
N TRP A 784 -15.44 7.98 -9.59
CA TRP A 784 -14.76 7.50 -10.80
C TRP A 784 -15.72 6.77 -11.75
N ASP A 785 -16.68 6.03 -11.19
CA ASP A 785 -17.69 5.29 -11.94
C ASP A 785 -18.64 6.26 -12.66
N GLU A 786 -19.14 7.29 -11.98
CA GLU A 786 -19.99 8.34 -12.54
C GLU A 786 -19.26 9.15 -13.61
N CYS A 787 -17.99 9.50 -13.39
CA CYS A 787 -17.21 10.18 -14.41
C CYS A 787 -17.03 9.30 -15.66
N ALA A 788 -16.75 8.02 -15.51
CA ALA A 788 -16.56 7.11 -16.64
C ALA A 788 -17.88 6.80 -17.37
N SER A 789 -18.96 6.53 -16.65
CA SER A 789 -20.24 6.08 -17.20
C SER A 789 -21.15 7.23 -17.63
N SER A 790 -21.40 8.19 -16.74
CA SER A 790 -22.33 9.31 -16.95
C SER A 790 -21.75 10.43 -17.81
N LEU A 791 -20.43 10.62 -17.77
CA LEU A 791 -19.74 11.66 -18.56
C LEU A 791 -18.85 11.13 -19.69
N ALA A 792 -18.73 9.81 -19.82
CA ALA A 792 -17.82 9.17 -20.78
C ALA A 792 -16.35 9.64 -20.64
N MET A 793 -15.92 10.01 -19.43
CA MET A 793 -14.55 10.42 -19.13
C MET A 793 -13.61 9.23 -19.25
N SER A 794 -12.46 9.42 -19.91
CA SER A 794 -11.51 8.33 -20.14
C SER A 794 -10.56 8.21 -18.94
N LEU A 795 -10.62 7.08 -18.24
CA LEU A 795 -9.80 6.76 -17.07
C LEU A 795 -8.80 5.66 -17.40
N THR A 796 -7.56 5.83 -16.98
CA THR A 796 -6.46 4.88 -17.24
C THR A 796 -5.62 4.68 -16.00
N SER A 797 -4.93 3.54 -15.92
CA SER A 797 -3.88 3.30 -14.94
C SER A 797 -2.53 3.80 -15.47
N PRO A 798 -1.64 4.36 -14.64
CA PRO A 798 -0.26 4.69 -15.03
C PRO A 798 0.54 3.49 -15.57
N THR A 799 0.14 2.26 -15.22
CA THR A 799 0.79 1.01 -15.63
C THR A 799 0.37 0.59 -17.05
N THR A 800 -0.79 1.03 -17.52
CA THR A 800 -1.28 0.78 -18.89
C THR A 800 -0.62 1.65 -19.97
N SER A 801 0.12 2.71 -19.57
CA SER A 801 0.81 3.62 -20.51
C SER A 801 2.21 3.17 -20.96
N GLY A 802 2.53 1.88 -20.83
CA GLY A 802 3.80 1.30 -21.26
C GLY A 802 4.85 1.33 -20.16
N LEU A 803 5.37 0.15 -19.80
CA LEU A 803 6.49 0.00 -18.90
C LEU A 803 7.72 0.74 -19.45
N GLN A 804 8.08 1.85 -18.82
CA GLN A 804 9.47 2.23 -18.66
C GLN A 804 9.75 2.25 -17.16
N SER A 805 10.82 1.56 -16.77
CA SER A 805 11.33 1.57 -15.41
C SER A 805 11.47 3.02 -14.93
N THR A 806 11.07 3.24 -13.69
CA THR A 806 11.11 4.54 -13.02
C THR A 806 12.56 4.98 -12.82
N THR A 807 13.19 5.56 -13.84
CA THR A 807 14.33 6.45 -13.60
C THR A 807 13.76 7.79 -13.18
N SER A 808 13.84 8.11 -11.88
CA SER A 808 13.62 9.48 -11.40
C SER A 808 14.47 10.43 -12.26
N ALA A 809 13.86 11.46 -12.86
CA ALA A 809 14.63 12.46 -13.60
C ALA A 809 15.70 13.03 -12.67
N LEU A 810 16.98 13.00 -13.12
CA LEU A 810 18.07 13.54 -12.32
C LEU A 810 17.94 15.06 -12.29
N PRO A 811 18.22 15.70 -11.14
CA PRO A 811 18.09 17.15 -11.04
C PRO A 811 19.19 17.84 -11.87
N ARG A 812 19.01 19.14 -12.12
CA ARG A 812 19.89 19.91 -13.00
C ARG A 812 21.33 20.07 -12.46
N TYR A 813 21.50 20.13 -11.15
CA TYR A 813 22.76 20.45 -10.49
C TYR A 813 23.31 19.28 -9.69
N VAL A 814 24.64 19.19 -9.62
CA VAL A 814 25.36 18.37 -8.64
C VAL A 814 26.12 19.30 -7.70
N PHE A 815 25.92 19.14 -6.39
CA PHE A 815 26.59 19.98 -5.39
C PHE A 815 27.80 19.25 -4.81
N LEU A 816 28.97 19.89 -4.82
CA LEU A 816 30.17 19.42 -4.17
C LEU A 816 30.37 20.20 -2.87
N ILE A 817 30.31 19.50 -1.74
CA ILE A 817 30.55 20.05 -0.39
C ILE A 817 31.81 19.43 0.22
N GLY A 818 32.33 20.02 1.28
CA GLY A 818 33.54 19.57 1.97
C GLY A 818 34.46 20.72 2.37
N MET A 819 35.53 20.39 3.09
CA MET A 819 36.48 21.37 3.62
C MET A 819 37.19 22.17 2.51
N ARG A 820 37.69 23.37 2.85
CA ARG A 820 38.64 24.10 1.98
C ARG A 820 39.90 23.24 1.84
N GLY A 821 40.52 23.23 0.65
CA GLY A 821 41.69 22.39 0.38
C GLY A 821 41.37 20.91 0.09
N ALA A 822 40.11 20.46 0.26
CA ALA A 822 39.71 19.10 -0.08
C ALA A 822 39.70 18.81 -1.60
N GLY A 823 39.77 19.85 -2.46
CA GLY A 823 39.86 19.70 -3.91
C GLY A 823 38.58 19.95 -4.71
N LYS A 824 37.48 20.38 -4.06
CA LYS A 824 36.15 20.59 -4.68
C LYS A 824 36.18 21.38 -6.00
N THR A 825 36.73 22.59 -5.98
CA THR A 825 36.83 23.50 -7.14
C THR A 825 37.58 22.83 -8.29
N SER A 826 38.76 22.27 -8.02
CA SER A 826 39.59 21.62 -9.05
C SER A 826 38.94 20.36 -9.62
N LEU A 827 38.37 19.50 -8.76
CA LEU A 827 37.68 18.28 -9.14
C LEU A 827 36.39 18.55 -9.90
N GLY A 828 35.59 19.51 -9.44
CA GLY A 828 34.35 19.93 -10.11
C GLY A 828 34.61 20.46 -11.50
N LYS A 829 35.63 21.30 -11.67
CA LYS A 829 36.03 21.83 -12.98
C LYS A 829 36.51 20.72 -13.93
N ALA A 830 37.36 19.81 -13.43
CA ALA A 830 37.87 18.71 -14.25
C ALA A 830 36.75 17.73 -14.67
N ALA A 831 35.87 17.37 -13.73
CA ALA A 831 34.73 16.49 -14.01
C ALA A 831 33.74 17.13 -15.00
N ALA A 832 33.46 18.43 -14.86
CA ALA A 832 32.59 19.14 -15.79
C ALA A 832 33.14 19.08 -17.23
N ALA A 833 34.45 19.29 -17.40
CA ALA A 833 35.11 19.13 -18.69
C ALA A 833 35.01 17.67 -19.23
N THR A 834 35.19 16.66 -18.37
CA THR A 834 35.09 15.24 -18.76
C THR A 834 33.67 14.86 -19.22
N PHE A 835 32.64 15.37 -18.55
CA PHE A 835 31.25 14.98 -18.79
C PHE A 835 30.47 15.93 -19.70
N GLY A 836 31.10 17.00 -20.19
CA GLY A 836 30.47 18.03 -21.01
C GLY A 836 29.43 18.86 -20.25
N LEU A 837 29.69 19.16 -18.98
CA LEU A 837 28.82 19.91 -18.09
C LEU A 837 29.36 21.33 -17.87
N ASP A 838 28.49 22.24 -17.46
CA ASP A 838 28.89 23.54 -16.93
C ASP A 838 29.47 23.39 -15.51
N TRP A 839 30.27 24.36 -15.07
CA TRP A 839 30.82 24.39 -13.72
C TRP A 839 30.72 25.78 -13.10
N ILE A 840 30.35 25.82 -11.83
CA ILE A 840 30.21 27.03 -11.03
C ILE A 840 30.96 26.84 -9.71
N ASP A 841 31.81 27.80 -9.35
CA ASP A 841 32.32 27.96 -7.98
C ASP A 841 31.47 29.00 -7.25
N THR A 842 30.91 28.64 -6.09
CA THR A 842 29.96 29.52 -5.38
C THR A 842 30.62 30.81 -4.91
N ASP A 843 31.87 30.77 -4.45
CA ASP A 843 32.58 31.98 -4.02
C ASP A 843 32.76 32.93 -5.22
N GLU A 844 33.28 32.43 -6.34
CA GLU A 844 33.49 33.25 -7.56
C GLU A 844 32.16 33.78 -8.13
N TYR A 845 31.09 32.98 -8.07
CA TYR A 845 29.77 33.38 -8.52
C TYR A 845 29.24 34.56 -7.68
N LEU A 846 29.34 34.46 -6.36
CA LEU A 846 28.90 35.51 -5.44
C LEU A 846 29.71 36.79 -5.63
N GLU A 847 31.05 36.71 -5.73
CA GLU A 847 31.91 37.87 -5.96
C GLU A 847 31.53 38.62 -7.26
N LYS A 848 31.28 37.88 -8.34
CA LYS A 848 31.00 38.45 -9.65
C LYS A 848 29.57 38.94 -9.84
N HIS A 849 28.60 38.19 -9.32
CA HIS A 849 27.18 38.37 -9.65
C HIS A 849 26.32 38.91 -8.51
N VAL A 850 26.79 38.86 -7.26
CA VAL A 850 26.00 39.29 -6.08
C VAL A 850 26.67 40.44 -5.34
N PHE A 851 27.96 40.29 -4.99
CA PHE A 851 28.67 41.26 -4.15
C PHE A 851 29.40 42.34 -4.94
N HIS A 852 29.78 42.07 -6.19
CA HIS A 852 30.65 42.91 -7.02
C HIS A 852 31.94 43.36 -6.28
N SER A 853 32.41 42.54 -5.36
CA SER A 853 33.59 42.72 -4.50
C SER A 853 34.08 41.35 -4.04
N THR A 854 35.30 41.25 -3.48
CA THR A 854 35.82 39.96 -3.00
C THR A 854 35.09 39.50 -1.74
N VAL A 855 35.02 38.19 -1.48
CA VAL A 855 34.41 37.63 -0.25
C VAL A 855 35.04 38.26 1.00
N LYS A 856 36.36 38.51 0.96
CA LYS A 856 37.10 39.14 2.07
C LYS A 856 36.61 40.55 2.36
N GLU A 857 36.39 41.36 1.32
CA GLU A 857 35.87 42.74 1.44
C GLU A 857 34.42 42.74 1.91
N TYR A 858 33.58 41.87 1.32
CA TYR A 858 32.17 41.76 1.69
C TYR A 858 31.98 41.36 3.16
N VAL A 859 32.69 40.34 3.62
CA VAL A 859 32.63 39.88 5.02
C VAL A 859 33.16 40.94 5.99
N ALA A 860 34.17 41.73 5.60
CA ALA A 860 34.69 42.81 6.44
C ALA A 860 33.64 43.93 6.68
N VAL A 861 32.72 44.13 5.73
CA VAL A 861 31.66 45.16 5.83
C VAL A 861 30.37 44.61 6.44
N HIS A 862 29.96 43.39 6.07
CA HIS A 862 28.62 42.85 6.36
C HIS A 862 28.61 41.65 7.33
N GLY A 863 29.77 41.09 7.66
CA GLY A 863 29.91 39.93 8.55
C GLY A 863 29.63 38.58 7.88
N TRP A 864 29.91 37.50 8.62
CA TRP A 864 29.78 36.13 8.12
C TRP A 864 28.32 35.66 7.97
N ASP A 865 27.41 36.16 8.80
CA ASP A 865 25.99 35.76 8.74
C ASP A 865 25.33 36.22 7.44
N ALA A 866 25.61 37.45 7.00
CA ALA A 866 25.13 37.98 5.72
C ALA A 866 25.70 37.18 4.54
N PHE A 867 26.97 36.79 4.60
CA PHE A 867 27.59 35.92 3.58
C PHE A 867 26.92 34.55 3.52
N ARG A 868 26.62 33.91 4.67
CA ARG A 868 25.91 32.62 4.71
C ARG A 868 24.48 32.72 4.18
N ALA A 869 23.77 33.81 4.48
CA ALA A 869 22.44 34.04 3.92
C ALA A 869 22.47 34.15 2.39
N ALA A 870 23.49 34.80 1.83
CA ALA A 870 23.68 34.89 0.37
C ALA A 870 23.97 33.51 -0.26
N GLU A 871 24.82 32.68 0.36
CA GLU A 871 25.05 31.32 -0.11
C GLU A 871 23.77 30.47 -0.11
N VAL A 872 22.94 30.57 0.94
CA VAL A 872 21.65 29.87 1.05
C VAL A 872 20.70 30.32 -0.07
N ALA A 873 20.61 31.62 -0.34
CA ALA A 873 19.76 32.15 -1.40
C ALA A 873 20.15 31.63 -2.80
N CYS A 874 21.45 31.49 -3.08
CA CYS A 874 21.92 30.84 -4.31
C CYS A 874 21.54 29.36 -4.35
N LEU A 875 21.68 28.64 -3.24
CA LEU A 875 21.23 27.25 -3.14
C LEU A 875 19.73 27.12 -3.45
N GLU A 876 18.89 28.00 -2.89
CA GLU A 876 17.44 28.00 -3.11
C GLU A 876 17.12 28.19 -4.60
N GLN A 877 17.77 29.17 -5.23
CA GLN A 877 17.61 29.44 -6.64
C GLN A 877 18.02 28.25 -7.53
N TRP A 878 19.17 27.66 -7.28
CA TRP A 878 19.66 26.51 -8.07
C TRP A 878 18.80 25.28 -7.84
N MET A 879 18.41 24.99 -6.60
CA MET A 879 17.58 23.82 -6.28
C MET A 879 16.13 23.95 -6.75
N ALA A 880 15.60 25.17 -6.87
CA ALA A 880 14.28 25.44 -7.44
C ALA A 880 14.22 25.28 -8.98
N SER A 881 15.38 25.12 -9.65
CA SER A 881 15.41 24.95 -11.10
C SER A 881 14.88 23.59 -11.52
N ALA A 882 14.05 23.57 -12.57
CA ALA A 882 13.49 22.34 -13.11
C ALA A 882 14.60 21.32 -13.48
N PRO A 883 14.38 20.01 -13.24
CA PRO A 883 15.26 18.94 -13.70
C PRO A 883 15.46 18.99 -15.22
N SER A 884 16.64 18.57 -15.68
CA SER A 884 16.95 18.50 -17.12
C SER A 884 16.59 17.13 -17.68
N SER A 885 16.07 17.09 -18.91
CA SER A 885 15.68 15.87 -19.61
C SER A 885 16.86 14.95 -19.95
N SER A 886 18.09 15.49 -20.00
CA SER A 886 19.33 14.74 -20.25
C SER A 886 20.15 14.43 -18.99
N GLY A 887 19.58 14.67 -17.81
CA GLY A 887 20.27 14.59 -16.53
C GLY A 887 21.02 15.88 -16.16
N PRO A 888 21.92 15.85 -15.16
CA PRO A 888 22.54 17.06 -14.63
C PRO A 888 23.32 17.80 -15.70
N THR A 889 23.17 19.12 -15.76
CA THR A 889 23.87 19.99 -16.74
C THR A 889 25.05 20.71 -16.12
N THR A 890 25.13 20.80 -14.79
CA THR A 890 26.05 21.71 -14.11
C THR A 890 26.55 21.14 -12.78
N ILE A 891 27.85 21.28 -12.50
CA ILE A 891 28.48 20.95 -11.22
C ILE A 891 28.76 22.24 -10.45
N ILE A 892 28.34 22.30 -9.18
CA ILE A 892 28.50 23.46 -8.31
C ILE A 892 29.46 23.09 -7.17
N SER A 893 30.57 23.83 -7.04
CA SER A 893 31.51 23.72 -5.92
C SER A 893 31.15 24.72 -4.84
N CYS A 894 30.64 24.23 -3.70
CA CYS A 894 30.14 25.07 -2.61
C CYS A 894 31.27 25.58 -1.70
N GLY A 895 31.00 26.71 -1.03
CA GLY A 895 31.86 27.25 0.01
C GLY A 895 32.03 26.28 1.19
N GLY A 896 33.25 26.18 1.72
CA GLY A 896 33.58 25.15 2.73
C GLY A 896 32.89 25.31 4.09
N GLY A 897 32.23 26.44 4.36
CA GLY A 897 31.46 26.68 5.58
C GLY A 897 29.95 26.72 5.38
N LEU A 898 29.46 26.43 4.17
CA LEU A 898 28.03 26.41 3.86
C LEU A 898 27.23 25.55 4.86
N VAL A 899 27.78 24.40 5.26
CA VAL A 899 27.14 23.45 6.19
C VAL A 899 26.98 23.95 7.61
N GLU A 900 27.57 25.09 7.99
CA GLU A 900 27.30 25.72 9.28
C GLU A 900 25.93 26.42 9.32
N SER A 901 25.29 26.62 8.16
CA SER A 901 23.89 27.02 8.09
C SER A 901 22.97 25.80 8.18
N SER A 902 22.13 25.75 9.21
CA SER A 902 21.14 24.68 9.38
C SER A 902 20.14 24.63 8.21
N ALA A 903 19.79 25.79 7.63
CA ALA A 903 18.95 25.86 6.43
C ALA A 903 19.62 25.21 5.23
N ALA A 904 20.91 25.49 5.00
CA ALA A 904 21.67 24.86 3.91
C ALA A 904 21.77 23.34 4.09
N VAL A 905 22.01 22.86 5.31
CA VAL A 905 22.08 21.42 5.61
C VAL A 905 20.74 20.74 5.32
N ALA A 906 19.62 21.32 5.77
CA ALA A 906 18.28 20.77 5.52
C ALA A 906 17.97 20.68 4.02
N MET A 907 18.34 21.71 3.25
CA MET A 907 18.16 21.74 1.80
C MET A 907 19.02 20.69 1.09
N LEU A 908 20.30 20.61 1.42
CA LEU A 908 21.24 19.65 0.84
C LEU A 908 20.86 18.20 1.20
N GLN A 909 20.41 17.97 2.43
CA GLN A 909 19.92 16.67 2.88
C GLN A 909 18.69 16.19 2.07
N ALA A 910 17.80 17.11 1.69
CA ALA A 910 16.63 16.81 0.87
C ALA A 910 16.92 16.69 -0.64
N TYR A 911 18.11 17.13 -1.08
CA TYR A 911 18.48 17.13 -2.49
C TYR A 911 19.19 15.82 -2.88
N PRO A 912 18.89 15.18 -4.02
CA PRO A 912 19.37 13.82 -4.28
C PRO A 912 20.82 13.71 -4.79
N LEU A 913 21.45 14.80 -5.25
CA LEU A 913 22.82 14.80 -5.83
C LEU A 913 23.78 15.74 -5.08
N VAL A 914 24.06 15.44 -3.82
CA VAL A 914 25.10 16.13 -3.03
C VAL A 914 26.25 15.18 -2.74
N VAL A 915 27.46 15.58 -3.15
CA VAL A 915 28.71 14.84 -2.98
C VAL A 915 29.57 15.54 -1.94
N HIS A 916 29.89 14.83 -0.85
CA HIS A 916 30.94 15.24 0.06
C HIS A 916 32.31 14.80 -0.49
N VAL A 917 33.21 15.76 -0.70
CA VAL A 917 34.61 15.51 -1.06
C VAL A 917 35.46 15.60 0.20
N GLU A 918 36.01 14.47 0.63
CA GLU A 918 36.80 14.34 1.84
C GLU A 918 38.28 14.06 1.51
N ARG A 919 39.17 14.68 2.28
CA ARG A 919 40.62 14.47 2.22
C ARG A 919 41.18 14.50 3.64
N ALA A 920 42.26 13.75 3.87
CA ALA A 920 42.90 13.69 5.18
C ALA A 920 43.29 15.10 5.66
N ILE A 921 43.05 15.37 6.96
CA ILE A 921 43.29 16.70 7.55
C ILE A 921 44.75 17.12 7.44
N ALA A 922 45.69 16.20 7.61
CA ALA A 922 47.12 16.47 7.43
C ALA A 922 47.45 16.94 5.99
N ASP A 923 46.79 16.38 4.97
CA ASP A 923 46.98 16.77 3.57
C ASP A 923 46.36 18.15 3.30
N ILE A 924 45.22 18.45 3.93
CA ILE A 924 44.60 19.79 3.87
C ILE A 924 45.50 20.84 4.53
N GLU A 925 46.06 20.54 5.70
CA GLU A 925 46.99 21.44 6.40
C GLU A 925 48.26 21.70 5.57
N ALA A 926 48.85 20.66 4.99
CA ALA A 926 50.00 20.78 4.10
C ALA A 926 49.69 21.66 2.87
N TYR A 927 48.51 21.50 2.27
CA TYR A 927 48.08 22.34 1.15
C TYR A 927 47.86 23.80 1.57
N LEU A 928 47.14 24.03 2.67
CA LEU A 928 46.83 25.39 3.15
C LEU A 928 48.08 26.16 3.60
N ALA A 929 49.12 25.48 4.08
CA ALA A 929 50.39 26.10 4.41
C ALA A 929 51.09 26.74 3.20
N THR A 930 50.73 26.33 1.97
CA THR A 930 51.30 26.85 0.72
C THR A 930 50.46 27.95 0.04
N ASP A 931 49.21 28.17 0.48
CA ASP A 931 48.27 29.13 -0.12
C ASP A 931 48.12 30.40 0.75
N ALA A 932 48.86 31.46 0.41
CA ALA A 932 48.90 32.73 1.13
C ALA A 932 47.77 33.72 0.75
N ALA A 933 46.89 33.38 -0.19
CA ALA A 933 45.97 34.35 -0.83
C ALA A 933 44.66 34.61 -0.05
N ARG A 934 44.27 33.75 0.90
CA ARG A 934 42.98 33.85 1.63
C ARG A 934 43.18 33.82 3.15
N PRO A 935 42.31 34.47 3.95
CA PRO A 935 42.47 34.58 5.41
C PRO A 935 42.67 33.20 6.08
N ALA A 936 43.53 33.17 7.11
CA ALA A 936 43.72 32.01 7.96
C ALA A 936 42.42 31.69 8.72
N TYR A 937 42.19 30.41 9.00
CA TYR A 937 41.15 30.02 9.95
C TYR A 937 41.45 30.67 11.31
N GLY A 938 40.46 31.26 11.96
CA GLY A 938 40.61 31.82 13.32
C GLY A 938 40.81 30.75 14.40
N GLU A 939 40.68 29.46 14.03
CA GLU A 939 40.83 28.25 14.84
C GLU A 939 41.64 27.19 14.05
N SER A 940 42.15 26.14 14.71
CA SER A 940 42.88 25.07 14.02
C SER A 940 42.00 24.32 13.00
N VAL A 941 42.60 23.82 11.90
CA VAL A 941 41.87 23.09 10.84
C VAL A 941 41.17 21.85 11.41
N LEU A 942 41.82 21.14 12.33
CA LEU A 942 41.24 19.99 13.03
C LEU A 942 39.98 20.37 13.82
N ALA A 943 39.98 21.47 14.56
CA ALA A 943 38.81 21.92 15.32
C ALA A 943 37.61 22.24 14.41
N VAL A 944 37.87 22.90 13.27
CA VAL A 944 36.83 23.18 12.26
C VAL A 944 36.29 21.88 11.67
N TRP A 945 37.16 20.91 11.36
CA TRP A 945 36.74 19.61 10.86
C TRP A 945 35.86 18.85 11.84
N THR A 946 36.29 18.72 13.10
CA THR A 946 35.52 18.02 14.15
C THR A 946 34.10 18.58 14.29
N ARG A 947 33.95 19.90 14.13
CA ARG A 947 32.63 20.55 14.16
C ARG A 947 31.79 20.31 12.89
N ARG A 948 32.42 20.30 11.71
CA ARG A 948 31.71 20.25 10.41
C ARG A 948 31.50 18.85 9.85
N GLN A 949 32.32 17.86 10.22
CA GLN A 949 32.24 16.51 9.68
C GLN A 949 30.84 15.88 9.82
N PRO A 950 30.17 15.91 10.99
CA PRO A 950 28.80 15.39 11.11
C PRO A 950 27.80 16.11 10.19
N LEU A 951 28.01 17.42 9.96
CA LEU A 951 27.14 18.25 9.11
C LEU A 951 27.32 17.91 7.62
N PHE A 952 28.55 17.68 7.17
CA PHE A 952 28.82 17.18 5.81
C PHE A 952 28.20 15.79 5.60
N THR A 953 28.31 14.90 6.59
CA THR A 953 27.70 13.57 6.52
C THR A 953 26.18 13.64 6.43
N ALA A 954 25.53 14.54 7.19
CA ALA A 954 24.09 14.74 7.15
C ALA A 954 23.61 15.40 5.84
N ALA A 955 24.40 16.32 5.28
CA ALA A 955 24.07 17.07 4.07
C ALA A 955 24.30 16.31 2.76
N SER A 956 24.99 15.15 2.78
CA SER A 956 25.44 14.46 1.57
C SER A 956 24.80 13.08 1.36
N GLN A 957 24.43 12.79 0.12
CA GLN A 957 23.96 11.46 -0.29
C GLN A 957 25.15 10.62 -0.78
N TYR A 958 26.17 11.25 -1.35
CA TYR A 958 27.37 10.56 -1.83
C TYR A 958 28.63 11.07 -1.15
N HIS A 959 29.63 10.21 -1.06
CA HIS A 959 30.89 10.48 -0.39
C HIS A 959 32.05 10.02 -1.27
N PHE A 960 32.93 10.97 -1.62
CA PHE A 960 34.19 10.70 -2.31
C PHE A 960 35.36 11.03 -1.38
N THR A 961 36.15 10.00 -1.05
CA THR A 961 37.35 10.14 -0.23
C THR A 961 38.59 10.07 -1.11
N VAL A 962 39.50 11.02 -0.93
CA VAL A 962 40.85 10.98 -1.53
C VAL A 962 41.75 10.12 -0.66
N SER A 963 42.46 9.16 -1.26
CA SER A 963 43.42 8.31 -0.53
C SER A 963 44.46 9.18 0.20
N ALA A 964 44.70 8.90 1.48
CA ALA A 964 45.65 9.66 2.29
C ALA A 964 47.06 9.67 1.67
N GLY A 965 47.71 10.83 1.66
CA GLY A 965 49.05 11.01 1.09
C GLY A 965 49.09 11.02 -0.45
N ASP A 966 47.94 10.96 -1.12
CA ASP A 966 47.85 11.12 -2.57
C ASP A 966 47.81 12.60 -2.96
N PHE A 967 48.79 13.03 -3.76
CA PHE A 967 48.86 14.38 -4.31
C PHE A 967 48.84 14.42 -5.85
N ASP A 968 48.65 13.28 -6.52
CA ASP A 968 48.58 13.22 -7.99
C ASP A 968 47.19 13.63 -8.48
N PHE A 969 47.05 14.91 -8.86
CA PHE A 969 45.77 15.46 -9.29
C PHE A 969 45.20 14.77 -10.54
N ALA A 970 46.02 14.35 -11.50
CA ALA A 970 45.53 13.71 -12.71
C ALA A 970 44.86 12.38 -12.39
N ARG A 971 45.48 11.60 -11.49
CA ARG A 971 44.90 10.37 -10.95
C ARG A 971 43.64 10.64 -10.13
N ILE A 972 43.70 11.53 -9.15
CA ILE A 972 42.56 11.86 -8.27
C ILE A 972 41.36 12.33 -9.10
N SER A 973 41.59 13.12 -10.15
CA SER A 973 40.55 13.54 -11.09
C SER A 973 39.95 12.37 -11.89
N ALA A 974 40.78 11.42 -12.32
CA ALA A 974 40.29 10.22 -13.02
C ALA A 974 39.46 9.33 -12.09
N ASP A 975 39.87 9.20 -10.82
CA ASP A 975 39.15 8.44 -9.80
C ASP A 975 37.81 9.09 -9.45
N PHE A 976 37.80 10.42 -9.29
CA PHE A 976 36.59 11.20 -9.11
C PHE A 976 35.65 11.08 -10.31
N GLY A 977 36.20 11.08 -11.53
CA GLY A 977 35.43 10.84 -12.76
C GLY A 977 34.72 9.48 -12.76
N ARG A 978 35.39 8.39 -12.38
CA ARG A 978 34.77 7.06 -12.28
C ARG A 978 33.65 7.02 -11.24
N PHE A 979 33.91 7.55 -10.04
CA PHE A 979 32.91 7.71 -9.01
C PHE A 979 31.68 8.50 -9.51
N LEU A 980 31.92 9.65 -10.14
CA LEU A 980 30.85 10.52 -10.61
C LEU A 980 30.06 9.90 -11.76
N ALA A 981 30.67 9.03 -12.57
CA ALA A 981 29.93 8.26 -13.58
C ALA A 981 28.84 7.37 -12.95
N VAL A 982 29.09 6.79 -11.78
CA VAL A 982 28.08 6.04 -11.01
C VAL A 982 27.02 6.98 -10.45
N VAL A 983 27.42 8.07 -9.79
CA VAL A 983 26.51 9.09 -9.22
C VAL A 983 25.56 9.67 -10.28
N LEU A 984 26.07 9.92 -11.49
CA LEU A 984 25.32 10.46 -12.62
C LEU A 984 24.53 9.40 -13.41
N ARG A 985 24.51 8.14 -12.95
CA ARG A 985 23.87 6.99 -13.64
C ARG A 985 24.39 6.78 -15.07
N ARG A 986 25.67 7.08 -15.32
CA ARG A 986 26.37 6.86 -16.59
C ARG A 986 27.17 5.55 -16.61
N PHE A 987 27.35 4.89 -15.46
CA PHE A 987 27.88 3.53 -15.40
C PHE A 987 26.88 2.54 -16.01
N ASN A 988 27.38 1.66 -16.88
CA ASN A 988 26.56 0.62 -17.52
C ASN A 988 27.11 -0.76 -17.14
N VAL A 989 26.36 -1.49 -16.31
CA VAL A 989 26.72 -2.85 -15.87
C VAL A 989 26.89 -3.83 -17.03
N ALA A 990 26.26 -3.58 -18.18
CA ALA A 990 26.45 -4.38 -19.38
C ALA A 990 27.90 -4.39 -19.89
N SER A 991 28.69 -3.35 -19.56
CA SER A 991 30.13 -3.32 -19.83
C SER A 991 30.91 -4.40 -19.09
N LEU A 992 30.36 -4.94 -18.01
CA LEU A 992 30.92 -6.07 -17.25
C LEU A 992 30.29 -7.39 -17.67
N THR A 993 28.97 -7.43 -17.82
CA THR A 993 28.23 -8.69 -17.96
C THR A 993 28.17 -9.24 -19.39
N ARG A 994 28.39 -8.39 -20.41
CA ARG A 994 28.42 -8.81 -21.83
C ARG A 994 29.80 -9.20 -22.32
N ILE A 995 30.84 -9.04 -21.51
CA ILE A 995 32.17 -9.54 -21.83
C ILE A 995 32.12 -11.07 -21.81
N PRO A 996 32.42 -11.75 -22.94
CA PRO A 996 32.52 -13.19 -22.96
C PRO A 996 33.61 -13.63 -21.98
N ASP A 997 33.31 -14.60 -21.13
CA ASP A 997 34.28 -15.17 -20.19
C ASP A 997 34.91 -14.12 -19.27
N SER A 998 34.05 -13.42 -18.52
CA SER A 998 34.43 -12.37 -17.58
C SER A 998 34.73 -12.90 -16.18
N TYR A 999 35.57 -12.17 -15.45
CA TYR A 999 36.13 -12.56 -14.15
C TYR A 999 36.19 -11.38 -13.19
N PHE A 1000 36.07 -11.65 -11.89
CA PHE A 1000 36.47 -10.68 -10.87
C PHE A 1000 37.34 -11.33 -9.79
N LEU A 1001 38.34 -10.58 -9.32
CA LEU A 1001 39.24 -11.05 -8.27
C LEU A 1001 38.67 -10.72 -6.89
N SER A 1002 38.50 -11.73 -6.03
CA SER A 1002 38.12 -11.54 -4.63
C SER A 1002 39.33 -11.18 -3.78
N LEU A 1003 39.41 -9.94 -3.30
CA LEU A 1003 40.50 -9.49 -2.44
C LEU A 1003 40.31 -9.98 -1.00
N THR A 1004 41.37 -10.53 -0.41
CA THR A 1004 41.38 -11.08 0.96
C THR A 1004 42.34 -10.35 1.91
N SER A 1005 42.91 -9.22 1.47
CA SER A 1005 43.78 -8.41 2.31
C SER A 1005 42.98 -7.67 3.38
N PRO A 1006 43.38 -7.71 4.66
CA PRO A 1006 42.70 -6.96 5.72
C PRO A 1006 42.94 -5.45 5.65
N ASN A 1007 43.97 -5.00 4.90
CA ASN A 1007 44.27 -3.58 4.67
C ASN A 1007 45.00 -3.39 3.32
N LEU A 1008 44.43 -2.58 2.43
CA LEU A 1008 44.93 -2.29 1.08
C LEU A 1008 46.09 -1.29 1.06
N HIS A 1009 46.40 -0.61 2.16
CA HIS A 1009 47.62 0.22 2.22
C HIS A 1009 48.90 -0.61 2.16
N ALA A 1010 48.83 -1.89 2.55
CA ALA A 1010 49.92 -2.85 2.40
C ALA A 1010 50.09 -3.36 0.96
N VAL A 1011 49.13 -3.09 0.05
CA VAL A 1011 49.16 -3.53 -1.34
C VAL A 1011 49.68 -2.41 -2.22
N THR A 1012 50.72 -2.66 -3.01
CA THR A 1012 51.26 -1.68 -3.96
C THR A 1012 50.55 -1.77 -5.31
N LYS A 1013 50.72 -0.74 -6.15
CA LYS A 1013 50.18 -0.73 -7.52
C LYS A 1013 50.78 -1.84 -8.38
N ALA A 1014 52.05 -2.19 -8.15
CA ALA A 1014 52.72 -3.29 -8.84
C ALA A 1014 52.10 -4.64 -8.43
N ASP A 1015 51.86 -4.85 -7.14
CA ASP A 1015 51.22 -6.07 -6.64
C ASP A 1015 49.83 -6.25 -7.26
N LEU A 1016 49.00 -5.20 -7.21
CA LEU A 1016 47.64 -5.28 -7.76
C LEU A 1016 47.64 -5.43 -9.28
N GLY A 1017 48.61 -4.86 -9.99
CA GLY A 1017 48.78 -5.06 -11.43
C GLY A 1017 49.01 -6.53 -11.80
N VAL A 1018 49.81 -7.26 -11.01
CA VAL A 1018 49.99 -8.71 -11.18
C VAL A 1018 48.70 -9.45 -10.83
N LEU A 1019 48.14 -9.18 -9.65
CA LEU A 1019 46.93 -9.84 -9.14
C LEU A 1019 45.73 -9.70 -10.08
N ALA A 1020 45.56 -8.53 -10.70
CA ALA A 1020 44.43 -8.21 -11.57
C ALA A 1020 44.64 -8.64 -13.03
N THR A 1021 45.67 -9.42 -13.34
CA THR A 1021 45.90 -9.91 -14.71
C THR A 1021 44.72 -10.79 -15.17
N GLY A 1022 44.05 -10.38 -16.25
CA GLY A 1022 42.94 -11.12 -16.84
C GLY A 1022 41.58 -10.98 -16.12
N VAL A 1023 41.46 -10.10 -15.12
CA VAL A 1023 40.17 -9.84 -14.45
C VAL A 1023 39.55 -8.51 -14.88
N HIS A 1024 38.23 -8.41 -14.76
CA HIS A 1024 37.41 -7.30 -15.26
C HIS A 1024 36.81 -6.44 -14.16
N ALA A 1025 36.79 -6.94 -12.92
CA ALA A 1025 36.40 -6.21 -11.73
C ALA A 1025 37.18 -6.71 -10.50
N LEU A 1026 37.18 -5.93 -9.43
CA LEU A 1026 37.81 -6.26 -8.15
C LEU A 1026 36.73 -6.30 -7.06
N GLU A 1027 36.59 -7.42 -6.38
CA GLU A 1027 35.67 -7.55 -5.24
C GLU A 1027 36.38 -7.17 -3.95
N LEU A 1028 35.87 -6.12 -3.29
CA LEU A 1028 36.26 -5.74 -1.95
C LEU A 1028 35.37 -6.48 -0.94
N ARG A 1029 35.96 -7.43 -0.22
CA ARG A 1029 35.31 -8.16 0.87
C ARG A 1029 35.42 -7.37 2.17
N VAL A 1030 34.43 -6.52 2.41
CA VAL A 1030 34.36 -5.63 3.58
C VAL A 1030 34.39 -6.43 4.88
N ASP A 1031 33.77 -7.61 4.87
CA ASP A 1031 33.76 -8.53 6.01
C ASP A 1031 35.15 -9.08 6.37
N LEU A 1032 36.13 -9.03 5.46
CA LEU A 1032 37.51 -9.50 5.68
C LEU A 1032 38.49 -8.36 6.03
N LEU A 1033 38.02 -7.12 6.09
CA LEU A 1033 38.84 -5.98 6.47
C LEU A 1033 39.17 -5.99 7.96
N ALA A 1034 40.27 -5.32 8.33
CA ALA A 1034 40.68 -5.18 9.73
C ALA A 1034 39.67 -4.41 10.60
N SER A 1035 38.81 -3.60 9.98
CA SER A 1035 37.73 -2.84 10.63
C SER A 1035 36.59 -2.60 9.66
N THR A 1036 35.38 -2.52 10.19
CA THR A 1036 34.14 -2.20 9.45
C THR A 1036 33.61 -0.80 9.78
N GLU A 1037 34.39 0.01 10.50
CA GLU A 1037 34.10 1.43 10.71
C GLU A 1037 34.00 2.18 9.37
N HIS A 1038 32.98 3.02 9.20
CA HIS A 1038 32.68 3.66 7.91
C HIS A 1038 33.88 4.41 7.32
N ALA A 1039 34.61 5.16 8.15
CA ALA A 1039 35.78 5.91 7.73
C ALA A 1039 36.92 5.00 7.24
N PHE A 1040 37.15 3.87 7.92
CA PHE A 1040 38.16 2.90 7.51
C PHE A 1040 37.77 2.26 6.17
N VAL A 1041 36.52 1.80 6.02
CA VAL A 1041 36.03 1.18 4.79
C VAL A 1041 36.07 2.16 3.61
N ALA A 1042 35.69 3.42 3.83
CA ALA A 1042 35.79 4.48 2.82
C ALA A 1042 37.23 4.71 2.33
N ASP A 1043 38.20 4.73 3.25
CA ASP A 1043 39.63 4.80 2.92
C ASP A 1043 40.10 3.57 2.12
N GLN A 1044 39.63 2.37 2.45
CA GLN A 1044 39.95 1.16 1.68
C GLN A 1044 39.39 1.22 0.24
N VAL A 1045 38.15 1.69 0.05
CA VAL A 1045 37.55 1.90 -1.28
C VAL A 1045 38.33 2.96 -2.06
N ALA A 1046 38.68 4.08 -1.40
CA ALA A 1046 39.50 5.12 -2.01
C ALA A 1046 40.86 4.58 -2.46
N ARG A 1047 41.55 3.82 -1.60
CA ARG A 1047 42.83 3.18 -1.91
C ARG A 1047 42.70 2.18 -3.07
N LEU A 1048 41.66 1.36 -3.10
CA LEU A 1048 41.43 0.39 -4.18
C LEU A 1048 41.25 1.10 -5.52
N ARG A 1049 40.41 2.13 -5.55
CA ARG A 1049 40.18 2.98 -6.74
C ARG A 1049 41.48 3.65 -7.19
N ALA A 1050 42.30 4.09 -6.25
CA ALA A 1050 43.61 4.70 -6.52
C ALA A 1050 44.62 3.71 -7.14
N LEU A 1051 44.53 2.41 -6.80
CA LEU A 1051 45.44 1.38 -7.29
C LEU A 1051 45.01 0.80 -8.64
N SER A 1052 43.71 0.80 -8.96
CA SER A 1052 43.17 0.17 -10.17
C SER A 1052 42.02 0.97 -10.82
N PRO A 1053 41.97 1.04 -12.17
CA PRO A 1053 40.84 1.60 -12.88
C PRO A 1053 39.64 0.63 -13.02
N LEU A 1054 39.78 -0.64 -12.59
CA LEU A 1054 38.72 -1.64 -12.71
C LEU A 1054 37.52 -1.34 -11.80
N PRO A 1055 36.28 -1.66 -12.21
CA PRO A 1055 35.09 -1.56 -11.36
C PRO A 1055 35.19 -2.33 -10.05
N ILE A 1056 34.58 -1.80 -9.00
CA ILE A 1056 34.56 -2.38 -7.66
C ILE A 1056 33.25 -3.13 -7.44
N ILE A 1057 33.35 -4.39 -7.00
CA ILE A 1057 32.24 -5.16 -6.44
C ILE A 1057 32.33 -5.07 -4.91
N TYR A 1058 31.46 -4.29 -4.30
CA TYR A 1058 31.43 -4.07 -2.86
C TYR A 1058 30.59 -5.15 -2.17
N THR A 1059 31.22 -5.96 -1.33
CA THR A 1059 30.57 -7.15 -0.73
C THR A 1059 30.71 -7.15 0.79
N VAL A 1060 29.58 -7.28 1.47
CA VAL A 1060 29.50 -7.58 2.91
C VAL A 1060 28.91 -8.98 3.04
N ARG A 1061 29.76 -9.98 3.30
CA ARG A 1061 29.32 -11.39 3.38
C ARG A 1061 29.10 -11.81 4.83
N SER A 1062 27.89 -12.28 5.14
CA SER A 1062 27.55 -12.77 6.48
C SER A 1062 28.16 -14.15 6.79
N LEU A 1063 28.28 -14.47 8.09
CA LEU A 1063 28.79 -15.77 8.57
C LEU A 1063 27.99 -16.94 7.99
N ASN A 1064 26.66 -16.90 8.00
CA ASN A 1064 25.85 -17.98 7.44
C ASN A 1064 26.06 -18.13 5.93
N GLN A 1065 26.39 -17.05 5.21
CA GLN A 1065 26.63 -17.06 3.78
C GLN A 1065 28.10 -17.34 3.41
N GLY A 1066 28.96 -17.63 4.40
CA GLY A 1066 30.36 -18.02 4.19
C GLY A 1066 31.37 -16.88 4.25
N GLY A 1067 31.01 -15.77 4.89
CA GLY A 1067 31.89 -14.64 5.17
C GLY A 1067 32.32 -14.58 6.63
N ALA A 1068 32.76 -13.40 7.05
CA ALA A 1068 33.22 -13.16 8.43
C ALA A 1068 32.37 -12.13 9.19
N PHE A 1069 31.39 -11.47 8.53
CA PHE A 1069 30.55 -10.47 9.19
C PHE A 1069 29.42 -11.14 9.98
N PRO A 1070 29.09 -10.68 11.21
CA PRO A 1070 27.96 -11.21 11.96
C PRO A 1070 26.65 -11.20 11.17
N ASP A 1071 25.76 -12.16 11.44
CA ASP A 1071 24.41 -12.23 10.84
C ASP A 1071 23.47 -11.14 11.41
N ALA A 1072 23.81 -9.87 11.18
CA ALA A 1072 23.13 -8.68 11.67
C ALA A 1072 22.62 -7.86 10.48
N PRO A 1073 21.38 -8.09 9.99
CA PRO A 1073 20.90 -7.50 8.74
C PRO A 1073 20.87 -5.97 8.77
N ALA A 1074 20.57 -5.33 9.90
CA ALA A 1074 20.59 -3.87 10.00
C ALA A 1074 21.99 -3.30 9.72
N ASP A 1075 23.02 -3.86 10.34
CA ASP A 1075 24.41 -3.41 10.19
C ASP A 1075 24.98 -3.74 8.81
N ILE A 1076 24.62 -4.91 8.25
CA ILE A 1076 24.96 -5.27 6.87
C ILE A 1076 24.39 -4.24 5.90
N PHE A 1077 23.09 -3.92 6.01
CA PHE A 1077 22.45 -2.97 5.10
C PHE A 1077 22.93 -1.53 5.30
N ASP A 1078 23.40 -1.16 6.50
CA ASP A 1078 24.10 0.11 6.72
C ASP A 1078 25.43 0.17 5.94
N LEU A 1079 26.24 -0.90 6.00
CA LEU A 1079 27.48 -1.01 5.22
C LEU A 1079 27.23 -1.11 3.70
N LEU A 1080 26.16 -1.76 3.26
CA LEU A 1080 25.79 -1.80 1.84
C LEU A 1080 25.37 -0.41 1.34
N ARG A 1081 24.63 0.36 2.15
CA ARG A 1081 24.33 1.76 1.86
C ARG A 1081 25.60 2.59 1.80
N LEU A 1082 26.58 2.36 2.68
CA LEU A 1082 27.90 3.00 2.57
C LEU A 1082 28.54 2.72 1.20
N GLY A 1083 28.50 1.48 0.70
CA GLY A 1083 28.98 1.14 -0.65
C GLY A 1083 28.30 1.95 -1.76
N LEU A 1084 26.98 2.16 -1.67
CA LEU A 1084 26.24 3.03 -2.59
C LEU A 1084 26.69 4.49 -2.50
N ARG A 1085 26.85 5.02 -1.27
CA ARG A 1085 27.31 6.40 -1.03
C ARG A 1085 28.73 6.60 -1.57
N LEU A 1086 29.60 5.59 -1.47
CA LEU A 1086 30.97 5.60 -1.99
C LEU A 1086 31.05 5.42 -3.52
N GLY A 1087 29.91 5.28 -4.20
CA GLY A 1087 29.82 5.14 -5.65
C GLY A 1087 30.55 3.90 -6.17
N CYS A 1088 30.42 2.76 -5.47
CA CYS A 1088 30.90 1.48 -5.98
C CYS A 1088 30.01 1.01 -7.14
N GLU A 1089 30.61 0.53 -8.21
CA GLU A 1089 29.92 0.17 -9.45
C GLU A 1089 28.92 -0.98 -9.26
N VAL A 1090 29.26 -1.95 -8.41
CA VAL A 1090 28.38 -3.08 -8.07
C VAL A 1090 28.36 -3.27 -6.55
N VAL A 1091 27.17 -3.49 -5.98
CA VAL A 1091 26.98 -3.84 -4.57
C VAL A 1091 26.34 -5.23 -4.46
N ASP A 1092 27.00 -6.14 -3.75
CA ASP A 1092 26.55 -7.53 -3.53
C ASP A 1092 25.61 -7.59 -2.31
N MET A 1093 24.32 -7.79 -2.57
CA MET A 1093 23.25 -7.87 -1.58
C MET A 1093 22.78 -9.31 -1.40
N GLU A 1094 22.75 -9.78 -0.16
CA GLU A 1094 22.24 -11.11 0.19
C GLU A 1094 20.72 -11.18 0.18
N CYS A 1095 20.17 -12.21 -0.49
CA CYS A 1095 18.72 -12.40 -0.62
C CYS A 1095 18.07 -13.15 0.56
N CYS A 1096 18.85 -13.57 1.56
CA CYS A 1096 18.33 -14.31 2.72
C CYS A 1096 17.65 -13.42 3.78
N TRP A 1097 17.70 -12.10 3.62
CA TRP A 1097 17.17 -11.13 4.58
C TRP A 1097 15.73 -10.70 4.25
N GLU A 1098 15.11 -9.91 5.12
CA GLU A 1098 13.74 -9.42 4.93
C GLU A 1098 13.58 -8.56 3.67
N SER A 1099 12.52 -8.79 2.88
CA SER A 1099 12.30 -8.10 1.61
C SER A 1099 12.18 -6.57 1.74
N ALA A 1100 11.79 -6.05 2.90
CA ALA A 1100 11.70 -4.61 3.15
C ALA A 1100 13.08 -3.92 3.12
N LEU A 1101 14.10 -4.55 3.71
CA LEU A 1101 15.47 -4.04 3.68
C LEU A 1101 16.04 -4.09 2.26
N GLN A 1102 15.79 -5.20 1.56
CA GLN A 1102 16.22 -5.37 0.18
C GLN A 1102 15.59 -4.32 -0.76
N ALA A 1103 14.29 -4.05 -0.62
CA ALA A 1103 13.58 -3.05 -1.41
C ALA A 1103 14.10 -1.64 -1.11
N SER A 1104 14.33 -1.31 0.17
CA SER A 1104 14.92 -0.03 0.58
C SER A 1104 16.31 0.20 -0.03
N LEU A 1105 17.14 -0.84 -0.16
CA LEU A 1105 18.45 -0.73 -0.80
C LEU A 1105 18.32 -0.51 -2.32
N LEU A 1106 17.39 -1.20 -2.98
CA LEU A 1106 17.11 -1.01 -4.41
C LEU A 1106 16.62 0.41 -4.71
N GLU A 1107 15.74 0.98 -3.88
CA GLU A 1107 15.30 2.36 -4.00
C GLU A 1107 16.46 3.36 -3.85
N ALA A 1108 17.42 3.04 -2.98
CA ALA A 1108 18.61 3.85 -2.74
C ALA A 1108 19.76 3.64 -3.74
N LYS A 1109 19.67 2.65 -4.66
CA LYS A 1109 20.84 2.17 -5.45
C LYS A 1109 21.52 3.23 -6.31
N GLY A 1110 20.79 4.29 -6.67
CA GLY A 1110 21.30 5.36 -7.52
C GLY A 1110 21.70 4.82 -8.89
N GLY A 1111 22.97 5.00 -9.28
CA GLY A 1111 23.53 4.41 -10.50
C GLY A 1111 24.40 3.17 -10.27
N SER A 1112 24.44 2.65 -9.04
CA SER A 1112 25.14 1.40 -8.73
C SER A 1112 24.32 0.21 -9.21
N ALA A 1113 24.97 -0.85 -9.67
CA ALA A 1113 24.31 -2.11 -9.98
C ALA A 1113 24.15 -2.96 -8.72
N ILE A 1114 23.00 -3.63 -8.57
CA ILE A 1114 22.77 -4.59 -7.49
C ILE A 1114 23.02 -6.00 -8.00
N LEU A 1115 23.98 -6.68 -7.36
CA LEU A 1115 24.21 -8.10 -7.50
C LEU A 1115 23.50 -8.80 -6.34
N ALA A 1116 22.41 -9.50 -6.63
CA ALA A 1116 21.63 -10.23 -5.64
C ALA A 1116 22.18 -11.65 -5.47
N SER A 1117 22.63 -12.00 -4.27
CA SER A 1117 23.34 -13.25 -4.01
C SER A 1117 22.71 -14.15 -2.95
N TYR A 1118 22.91 -15.46 -3.14
CA TYR A 1118 22.61 -16.47 -2.13
C TYR A 1118 23.64 -17.61 -2.17
N HIS A 1119 24.18 -17.95 -1.01
CA HIS A 1119 25.17 -19.02 -0.76
C HIS A 1119 24.53 -20.13 0.08
N ALA A 1120 24.06 -21.19 -0.58
CA ALA A 1120 23.54 -22.40 0.04
C ALA A 1120 24.69 -23.38 0.32
N ILE A 1121 25.41 -23.15 1.41
CA ILE A 1121 26.65 -23.87 1.75
C ILE A 1121 26.53 -24.81 2.96
N GLN A 1122 25.39 -24.80 3.64
CA GLN A 1122 25.17 -25.56 4.88
C GLN A 1122 24.75 -27.02 4.59
N SER A 1123 23.93 -27.23 3.56
CA SER A 1123 23.39 -28.55 3.17
C SER A 1123 23.43 -28.75 1.65
N ARG A 1124 23.28 -30.00 1.18
CA ARG A 1124 23.17 -30.30 -0.26
C ARG A 1124 21.86 -29.76 -0.80
N SER A 1125 21.91 -28.93 -1.84
CA SER A 1125 20.71 -28.38 -2.49
C SER A 1125 20.11 -29.37 -3.49
N THR A 1126 18.77 -29.40 -3.55
CA THR A 1126 18.05 -30.11 -4.62
C THR A 1126 17.90 -29.23 -5.86
N LYS A 1127 17.43 -29.81 -6.97
CA LYS A 1127 17.14 -29.04 -8.20
C LYS A 1127 16.08 -27.98 -7.97
N GLU A 1128 15.00 -28.36 -7.28
CA GLU A 1128 13.87 -27.49 -6.97
C GLU A 1128 14.33 -26.33 -6.09
N LYS A 1129 15.10 -26.64 -5.03
CA LYS A 1129 15.64 -25.59 -4.16
C LYS A 1129 16.59 -24.66 -4.91
N THR A 1130 17.39 -25.20 -5.82
CA THR A 1130 18.31 -24.40 -6.64
C THR A 1130 17.54 -23.48 -7.59
N ALA A 1131 16.43 -23.93 -8.17
CA ALA A 1131 15.57 -23.11 -9.01
C ALA A 1131 14.92 -21.97 -8.20
N GLU A 1132 14.40 -22.26 -7.00
CA GLU A 1132 13.87 -21.24 -6.08
C GLU A 1132 14.92 -20.17 -5.75
N LEU A 1133 16.18 -20.57 -5.53
CA LEU A 1133 17.26 -19.63 -5.23
C LEU A 1133 17.59 -18.74 -6.44
N PHE A 1134 17.55 -19.28 -7.65
CA PHE A 1134 17.70 -18.47 -8.86
C PHE A 1134 16.53 -17.51 -9.04
N ASP A 1135 15.29 -17.94 -8.84
CA ASP A 1135 14.11 -17.08 -8.93
C ASP A 1135 14.15 -15.97 -7.85
N LEU A 1136 14.57 -16.31 -6.64
CA LEU A 1136 14.79 -15.37 -5.53
C LEU A 1136 15.86 -14.33 -5.89
N CYS A 1137 17.02 -14.76 -6.40
CA CYS A 1137 18.11 -13.85 -6.73
C CYS A 1137 17.86 -13.06 -8.02
N ALA A 1138 17.13 -13.61 -9.00
CA ALA A 1138 16.75 -12.89 -10.21
C ALA A 1138 15.71 -11.81 -9.93
N TRP A 1139 14.93 -12.00 -8.86
CA TRP A 1139 13.95 -11.05 -8.35
C TRP A 1139 13.06 -10.45 -9.45
N GLN A 1140 12.56 -11.32 -10.34
CA GLN A 1140 11.72 -10.97 -11.49
C GLN A 1140 12.31 -9.86 -12.39
N GLY A 1141 13.64 -9.74 -12.48
CA GLY A 1141 14.31 -8.75 -13.34
C GLY A 1141 14.52 -7.38 -12.68
N GLN A 1142 14.26 -7.22 -11.38
CA GLN A 1142 14.41 -5.93 -10.69
C GLN A 1142 15.85 -5.62 -10.27
N VAL A 1143 16.71 -6.63 -10.22
CA VAL A 1143 18.15 -6.52 -9.91
C VAL A 1143 18.98 -6.59 -11.20
N ASP A 1144 20.27 -6.28 -11.10
CA ASP A 1144 21.15 -6.16 -12.26
C ASP A 1144 21.93 -7.45 -12.55
N ILE A 1145 22.24 -8.25 -11.52
CA ILE A 1145 22.96 -9.53 -11.61
C ILE A 1145 22.42 -10.50 -10.55
N ALA A 1146 22.17 -11.77 -10.90
CA ALA A 1146 21.84 -12.82 -9.92
C ALA A 1146 23.04 -13.75 -9.66
N LYS A 1147 23.33 -14.07 -8.40
CA LYS A 1147 24.46 -14.94 -7.99
C LYS A 1147 23.98 -16.05 -7.06
N VAL A 1148 24.03 -17.30 -7.52
CA VAL A 1148 23.74 -18.46 -6.69
C VAL A 1148 24.99 -19.28 -6.50
N VAL A 1149 25.30 -19.58 -5.24
CA VAL A 1149 26.45 -20.39 -4.85
C VAL A 1149 25.98 -21.61 -4.07
N LEU A 1150 26.40 -22.81 -4.48
CA LEU A 1150 26.07 -24.06 -3.79
C LEU A 1150 27.32 -24.69 -3.17
N LYS A 1151 27.15 -25.57 -2.19
CA LYS A 1151 28.20 -26.53 -1.80
C LYS A 1151 28.12 -27.79 -2.64
N ALA A 1152 29.17 -28.07 -3.41
CA ALA A 1152 29.28 -29.34 -4.13
C ALA A 1152 29.83 -30.43 -3.21
N TYR A 1153 29.14 -31.56 -3.19
CA TYR A 1153 29.55 -32.80 -2.53
C TYR A 1153 30.27 -33.70 -3.53
N ASP A 1154 29.82 -33.69 -4.77
CA ASP A 1154 30.42 -34.39 -5.90
C ASP A 1154 30.29 -33.57 -7.20
N ILE A 1155 30.87 -34.04 -8.29
CA ILE A 1155 30.88 -33.33 -9.58
C ILE A 1155 29.49 -33.15 -10.19
N SER A 1156 28.50 -33.98 -9.81
CA SER A 1156 27.15 -33.87 -10.36
C SER A 1156 26.44 -32.60 -9.90
N ASP A 1157 26.76 -32.09 -8.70
CA ASP A 1157 26.23 -30.81 -8.20
C ASP A 1157 26.72 -29.63 -9.04
N ALA A 1158 27.97 -29.71 -9.52
CA ALA A 1158 28.57 -28.69 -10.39
C ALA A 1158 27.93 -28.63 -11.79
N TYR A 1159 27.42 -29.76 -12.29
CA TYR A 1159 26.63 -29.79 -13.52
C TYR A 1159 25.18 -29.36 -13.27
N MET A 1160 24.59 -29.82 -12.16
CA MET A 1160 23.19 -29.56 -11.79
C MET A 1160 22.88 -28.07 -11.71
N ILE A 1161 23.75 -27.27 -11.09
CA ILE A 1161 23.51 -25.82 -10.95
C ILE A 1161 23.37 -25.11 -12.31
N HIS A 1162 24.16 -25.51 -13.31
CA HIS A 1162 24.12 -24.95 -14.66
C HIS A 1162 22.92 -25.47 -15.47
N GLN A 1163 22.55 -26.74 -15.28
CA GLN A 1163 21.33 -27.29 -15.87
C GLN A 1163 20.09 -26.53 -15.35
N VAL A 1164 19.97 -26.38 -14.03
CA VAL A 1164 18.84 -25.67 -13.41
C VAL A 1164 18.84 -24.19 -13.81
N LEU A 1165 20.00 -23.54 -13.91
CA LEU A 1165 20.08 -22.18 -14.42
C LEU A 1165 19.53 -22.05 -15.85
N ALA A 1166 19.89 -22.97 -16.75
CA ALA A 1166 19.39 -22.96 -18.12
C ALA A 1166 17.85 -23.15 -18.16
N GLU A 1167 17.33 -24.04 -17.32
CA GLU A 1167 15.88 -24.23 -17.13
C GLU A 1167 15.21 -22.94 -16.61
N CYS A 1168 15.81 -22.25 -15.65
CA CYS A 1168 15.28 -20.98 -15.13
C CYS A 1168 15.31 -19.87 -16.19
N LYS A 1169 16.41 -19.70 -16.91
CA LYS A 1169 16.53 -18.71 -17.99
C LYS A 1169 15.53 -18.95 -19.12
N ALA A 1170 15.20 -20.20 -19.43
CA ALA A 1170 14.18 -20.53 -20.41
C ALA A 1170 12.76 -20.17 -19.94
N ARG A 1171 12.52 -20.12 -18.62
CA ARG A 1171 11.23 -19.72 -18.02
C ARG A 1171 11.08 -18.21 -17.84
N TRP A 1172 12.17 -17.49 -17.59
CA TRP A 1172 12.13 -16.03 -17.35
C TRP A 1172 11.74 -15.27 -18.61
N SER A 1173 10.90 -14.24 -18.45
CA SER A 1173 10.50 -13.32 -19.53
C SER A 1173 11.50 -12.18 -19.77
N PHE A 1174 12.62 -12.19 -19.05
CA PHE A 1174 13.67 -11.17 -19.06
C PHE A 1174 15.04 -11.84 -19.17
N ASP A 1175 16.01 -11.11 -19.73
CA ASP A 1175 17.40 -11.56 -19.76
C ASP A 1175 18.12 -11.11 -18.49
N MET A 1176 18.81 -12.05 -17.83
CA MET A 1176 19.47 -11.83 -16.54
C MET A 1176 20.91 -12.34 -16.59
N PRO A 1177 21.91 -11.46 -16.39
CA PRO A 1177 23.26 -11.88 -16.08
C PRO A 1177 23.30 -12.71 -14.80
N THR A 1178 23.91 -13.89 -14.86
CA THR A 1178 23.89 -14.84 -13.75
C THR A 1178 25.25 -15.42 -13.45
N ILE A 1179 25.60 -15.49 -12.17
CA ILE A 1179 26.78 -16.19 -11.64
C ILE A 1179 26.28 -17.46 -10.96
N ALA A 1180 26.65 -18.61 -11.49
CA ALA A 1180 26.29 -19.92 -10.96
C ALA A 1180 27.55 -20.73 -10.68
N VAL A 1181 27.92 -20.84 -9.40
CA VAL A 1181 29.15 -21.53 -9.00
C VAL A 1181 28.92 -22.43 -7.78
N CYS A 1182 29.77 -23.43 -7.64
CA CYS A 1182 29.84 -24.29 -6.48
C CYS A 1182 31.14 -24.04 -5.71
N THR A 1183 31.08 -24.23 -4.39
CA THR A 1183 32.25 -24.31 -3.51
C THR A 1183 32.77 -25.75 -3.45
N THR A 1184 33.95 -25.92 -2.81
CA THR A 1184 34.73 -27.16 -2.67
C THR A 1184 35.50 -27.56 -3.94
N PRO A 1185 36.55 -28.41 -3.84
CA PRO A 1185 37.27 -28.91 -5.01
C PRO A 1185 36.37 -29.67 -6.01
N SER A 1186 35.34 -30.37 -5.54
CA SER A 1186 34.34 -31.03 -6.41
C SER A 1186 33.52 -30.03 -7.23
N GLY A 1187 33.41 -28.79 -6.74
CA GLY A 1187 32.69 -27.70 -7.40
C GLY A 1187 33.46 -27.01 -8.52
N SER A 1188 34.76 -27.27 -8.69
CA SER A 1188 35.63 -26.55 -9.65
C SER A 1188 35.09 -26.50 -11.08
N LEU A 1189 34.43 -27.58 -11.54
CA LEU A 1189 33.82 -27.62 -12.87
C LEU A 1189 32.77 -26.51 -13.08
N SER A 1190 31.97 -26.19 -12.06
CA SER A 1190 30.94 -25.14 -12.18
C SER A 1190 31.55 -23.75 -12.46
N ARG A 1191 32.77 -23.50 -11.97
CA ARG A 1191 33.51 -22.25 -12.22
C ARG A 1191 34.06 -22.18 -13.64
N VAL A 1192 34.48 -23.32 -14.17
CA VAL A 1192 34.89 -23.47 -15.57
C VAL A 1192 33.70 -23.22 -16.50
N LEU A 1193 32.52 -23.74 -16.16
CA LEU A 1193 31.29 -23.57 -16.94
C LEU A 1193 30.67 -22.17 -16.86
N ASN A 1194 30.82 -21.47 -15.73
CA ASN A 1194 30.29 -20.11 -15.57
C ASN A 1194 31.03 -19.09 -16.44
N ARG A 1195 30.32 -18.35 -17.29
CA ARG A 1195 30.92 -17.41 -18.26
C ARG A 1195 30.83 -15.93 -17.89
N THR A 1196 29.93 -15.57 -16.99
CA THR A 1196 29.70 -14.18 -16.60
C THR A 1196 30.25 -13.95 -15.21
N LEU A 1197 31.19 -13.01 -15.07
CA LEU A 1197 31.75 -12.54 -13.80
C LEU A 1197 32.11 -13.68 -12.84
N THR A 1198 32.89 -14.65 -13.30
CA THR A 1198 33.32 -15.76 -12.46
C THR A 1198 34.24 -15.26 -11.34
N PRO A 1199 33.93 -15.52 -10.06
CA PRO A 1199 34.83 -15.18 -8.95
C PRO A 1199 36.10 -16.04 -9.01
N VAL A 1200 37.27 -15.39 -9.03
CA VAL A 1200 38.60 -16.03 -9.14
C VAL A 1200 39.54 -15.65 -7.99
N THR A 1201 40.56 -16.49 -7.78
CA THR A 1201 41.67 -16.26 -6.86
C THR A 1201 42.96 -16.00 -7.65
N HIS A 1202 44.07 -15.72 -6.96
CA HIS A 1202 45.39 -15.61 -7.56
C HIS A 1202 46.42 -16.28 -6.63
N PRO A 1203 47.44 -17.01 -7.16
CA PRO A 1203 48.44 -17.70 -6.34
C PRO A 1203 49.25 -16.80 -5.39
N ALA A 1204 49.35 -15.50 -5.71
CA ALA A 1204 50.01 -14.50 -4.88
C ALA A 1204 49.12 -13.92 -3.76
N LEU A 1205 47.84 -14.31 -3.66
CA LEU A 1205 47.00 -13.96 -2.52
C LEU A 1205 47.31 -14.88 -1.32
N PRO A 1206 47.26 -14.35 -0.09
CA PRO A 1206 47.56 -15.14 1.12
C PRO A 1206 46.56 -16.29 1.33
N ALA A 1207 45.33 -16.11 0.89
CA ALA A 1207 44.29 -17.14 0.88
C ALA A 1207 43.26 -16.84 -0.22
N ALA A 1208 42.64 -17.89 -0.76
CA ALA A 1208 41.46 -17.76 -1.61
C ALA A 1208 40.24 -17.31 -0.79
N ALA A 1209 39.35 -16.53 -1.40
CA ALA A 1209 38.15 -16.02 -0.72
C ALA A 1209 37.08 -17.10 -0.49
N ALA A 1210 37.12 -18.20 -1.25
CA ALA A 1210 36.26 -19.37 -1.06
C ALA A 1210 37.00 -20.68 -1.36
N PRO A 1211 36.64 -21.81 -0.70
CA PRO A 1211 37.20 -23.12 -1.03
C PRO A 1211 36.88 -23.56 -2.46
N GLY A 1212 37.88 -24.06 -3.18
CA GLY A 1212 37.74 -24.53 -4.57
C GLY A 1212 37.68 -23.41 -5.62
N GLN A 1213 38.09 -22.20 -5.27
CA GLN A 1213 38.23 -21.09 -6.21
C GLN A 1213 39.49 -21.29 -7.08
N LEU A 1214 39.35 -21.04 -8.38
CA LEU A 1214 40.42 -21.19 -9.37
C LEU A 1214 40.93 -19.80 -9.80
N SER A 1215 42.16 -19.75 -10.28
CA SER A 1215 42.72 -18.59 -10.99
C SER A 1215 42.22 -18.52 -12.43
N VAL A 1216 42.36 -17.34 -13.07
CA VAL A 1216 42.02 -17.16 -14.49
C VAL A 1216 42.79 -18.15 -15.37
N ALA A 1217 44.10 -18.31 -15.13
CA ALA A 1217 44.95 -19.22 -15.89
C ALA A 1217 44.50 -20.69 -15.79
N GLU A 1218 44.08 -21.13 -14.61
CA GLU A 1218 43.54 -22.49 -14.40
C GLU A 1218 42.21 -22.68 -15.12
N ILE A 1219 41.29 -21.70 -15.06
CA ILE A 1219 39.99 -21.78 -15.76
C ILE A 1219 40.19 -21.85 -17.27
N GLU A 1220 41.02 -20.97 -17.83
CA GLU A 1220 41.29 -20.94 -19.27
C GLU A 1220 41.95 -22.23 -19.76
N THR A 1221 42.94 -22.74 -19.01
CA THR A 1221 43.59 -24.02 -19.33
C THR A 1221 42.58 -25.18 -19.33
N LEU A 1222 41.67 -25.21 -18.35
CA LEU A 1222 40.62 -26.23 -18.28
C LEU A 1222 39.60 -26.08 -19.42
N ARG A 1223 39.21 -24.85 -19.80
CA ARG A 1223 38.32 -24.61 -20.94
C ARG A 1223 38.94 -25.04 -22.27
N GLN A 1224 40.22 -24.76 -22.47
CA GLN A 1224 40.96 -25.22 -23.64
C GLN A 1224 41.00 -26.75 -23.68
N THR A 1225 41.31 -27.39 -22.54
CA THR A 1225 41.33 -28.85 -22.41
C THR A 1225 39.97 -29.49 -22.70
N LEU A 1226 38.88 -28.81 -22.31
CA LEU A 1226 37.49 -29.25 -22.56
C LEU A 1226 36.95 -28.85 -23.94
N GLY A 1227 37.74 -28.19 -24.79
CA GLY A 1227 37.31 -27.72 -26.11
C GLY A 1227 36.25 -26.62 -26.08
N MET A 1228 36.12 -25.89 -24.97
CA MET A 1228 35.14 -24.82 -24.78
C MET A 1228 35.57 -23.48 -25.39
N ALA A 1229 36.88 -23.31 -25.62
CA ALA A 1229 37.46 -22.16 -26.31
C ALA A 1229 37.81 -22.55 -27.76
N PRO A 1230 37.54 -21.70 -28.77
CA PRO A 1230 38.06 -21.94 -30.12
C PRO A 1230 39.59 -22.02 -30.03
N GLY A 1231 40.15 -23.16 -30.45
CA GLY A 1231 41.59 -23.41 -30.32
C GLY A 1231 42.41 -22.27 -30.93
N SER A 1232 43.30 -21.67 -30.13
CA SER A 1232 44.38 -20.85 -30.67
C SER A 1232 45.22 -21.74 -31.57
N VAL A 1233 45.23 -21.45 -32.87
CA VAL A 1233 46.32 -21.88 -33.74
C VAL A 1233 47.61 -21.30 -33.15
N ALA A 1234 48.63 -22.14 -33.04
CA ALA A 1234 49.94 -21.88 -32.45
C ALA A 1234 50.61 -20.58 -32.91
#